data_AF-A0A060XBE7-F1
#
_entry.id   AF-A0A060XBE7-F1
#
_cell.length_a   1.000
_cell.length_b   1.000
_cell.length_c   1.000
_cell.angle_alpha   90.00
_cell.angle_beta   90.00
_cell.angle_gamma   90.00
#
_symmetry.space_group_name_H-M   'P 1'
#
loop_
_entity.id
_entity.type
_entity.pdbx_description
1 polymer ?
#
loop_
_entity_poly.entity_id
_entity_poly.type
_entity_poly.pdbx_seq_one_letter_code
_entity_poly.pdbx_strand_id
1 'polypeptide(L)'
;MKPMVVIVSLCCRFVCFEDKVWFEKAISRVIQEHVDPSLVPDLHPDPYFVDFLREALEPTGDEADDVCLDAPKVYELVPSFEFLREKLIINQSQYNENVRGASLDLVFFTDAMTHLIKISRIIRTDCGNALLVGVGGSGKQSLTRLASFIAGYSIFQITLTRTYNISNLMDDLKVLYRTAGADGKGITFIFTDNEIKDEAFLEYLNNVLSSGEVSNLFARDELDEITQNLIGVMKKELPRVPPTFDNLYDYFISRARKNLHVVLCFSPVGEKFRSRSLKFPGLISGCTMDWFTPWPSEALVAVSQYFLSDFHMVCSPEVKAAVVQTMGIYHDKVSVTCESYFDRFRRRTHVTPKSYLSFINGYKTVYSENYNFINTLAERMNVGLTKLLEASESVAQLSKDLVVKEKELALASIKADKVLAEVTVSAEAATIVKAEVQIVKDRALKIVEGIEKEKAFAEVKLKAAKPALEEAEAALNTIKAADVATVRKLAKPPHLIMRIMDCCLLLFQKRLDTITMDPERPCHKPSWGEALKLMSGSGFMASLQQFPKDSINEEMVELLQPYFQMEDYSFECAKKVCGNVAGLLSWTSAMATFFGINKEVLPLKANLIIQEGRLSIANSELASAQSQLDEKQAELDKVQAKFDAAMKEKQDLLDDAEMCRNKMVAASALIDGLSGEKVRWTEQSKQFKSQINRQG
;
A
#
# COMPACT_ATOMS: atom_id res chain seq x y z
N MET A 1 -75.21 27.18 6.08
CA MET A 1 -74.25 26.04 6.08
C MET A 1 -74.88 24.68 5.76
N LYS A 2 -75.97 24.23 6.42
CA LYS A 2 -76.63 22.93 6.12
C LYS A 2 -76.97 22.65 4.63
N PRO A 3 -77.39 23.62 3.80
CA PRO A 3 -77.76 23.34 2.39
C PRO A 3 -76.58 22.92 1.51
N MET A 4 -75.41 23.56 1.67
CA MET A 4 -74.18 23.22 0.92
C MET A 4 -73.61 21.84 1.28
N VAL A 5 -73.94 21.30 2.45
CA VAL A 5 -73.55 19.94 2.88
C VAL A 5 -74.36 18.89 2.14
N VAL A 6 -75.66 19.13 1.94
CA VAL A 6 -76.55 18.22 1.22
C VAL A 6 -76.21 18.16 -0.27
N ILE A 7 -75.94 19.31 -0.90
CA ILE A 7 -75.66 19.39 -2.35
C ILE A 7 -74.35 18.68 -2.71
N VAL A 8 -73.27 18.89 -1.96
CA VAL A 8 -71.99 18.22 -2.22
C VAL A 8 -72.07 16.72 -1.91
N SER A 9 -72.82 16.33 -0.87
CA SER A 9 -73.07 14.91 -0.57
C SER A 9 -73.84 14.18 -1.69
N LEU A 10 -74.66 14.89 -2.48
CA LEU A 10 -75.37 14.34 -3.64
C LEU A 10 -74.44 14.20 -4.85
N CYS A 11 -73.64 15.24 -5.15
CA CYS A 11 -72.69 15.23 -6.27
C CYS A 11 -71.61 14.13 -6.13
N CYS A 12 -71.16 13.87 -4.90
CA CYS A 12 -70.11 12.87 -4.65
C CYS A 12 -70.54 11.42 -4.90
N ARG A 13 -71.84 11.15 -5.08
CA ARG A 13 -72.36 9.78 -5.36
C ARG A 13 -72.29 9.40 -6.84
N PHE A 14 -72.12 10.36 -7.75
CA PHE A 14 -72.06 10.09 -9.18
C PHE A 14 -70.74 9.41 -9.58
N VAL A 15 -70.87 8.38 -10.41
CA VAL A 15 -69.73 7.58 -10.91
C VAL A 15 -69.20 8.14 -12.21
N CYS A 16 -70.08 8.69 -13.06
CA CYS A 16 -69.74 9.22 -14.38
C CYS A 16 -69.56 10.74 -14.34
N PHE A 17 -68.62 11.26 -15.14
CA PHE A 17 -68.40 12.70 -15.28
C PHE A 17 -69.62 13.41 -15.91
N GLU A 18 -70.27 12.76 -16.88
CA GLU A 18 -71.47 13.26 -17.54
C GLU A 18 -72.63 13.53 -16.56
N ASP A 19 -72.80 12.66 -15.57
CA ASP A 19 -73.82 12.81 -14.54
C ASP A 19 -73.54 14.01 -13.63
N LYS A 20 -72.27 14.26 -13.30
CA LYS A 20 -71.86 15.44 -12.51
C LYS A 20 -72.16 16.73 -13.26
N VAL A 21 -71.78 16.81 -14.54
CA VAL A 21 -72.07 17.96 -15.41
C VAL A 21 -73.58 18.18 -15.56
N TRP A 22 -74.36 17.11 -15.69
CA TRP A 22 -75.81 17.21 -15.70
C TRP A 22 -76.35 17.77 -14.37
N PHE A 23 -75.84 17.30 -13.23
CA PHE A 23 -76.26 17.75 -11.92
C PHE A 23 -75.93 19.22 -11.65
N GLU A 24 -74.74 19.68 -12.05
CA GLU A 24 -74.35 21.10 -11.97
C GLU A 24 -75.26 22.00 -12.81
N LYS A 25 -75.61 21.56 -14.03
CA LYS A 25 -76.60 22.25 -14.87
C LYS A 25 -77.99 22.26 -14.23
N ALA A 26 -78.39 21.15 -13.61
CA ALA A 26 -79.67 21.05 -12.91
C ALA A 26 -79.72 21.98 -11.69
N ILE A 27 -78.65 22.07 -10.88
CA ILE A 27 -78.52 23.03 -9.78
C ILE A 27 -78.64 24.45 -10.30
N SER A 28 -77.88 24.78 -11.34
CA SER A 28 -77.90 26.11 -11.95
C SER A 28 -79.31 26.50 -12.40
N ARG A 29 -80.04 25.56 -13.03
CA ARG A 29 -81.44 25.76 -13.43
C ARG A 29 -82.37 25.96 -12.23
N VAL A 30 -82.25 25.16 -11.17
CA VAL A 30 -83.08 25.30 -9.96
C VAL A 30 -82.82 26.64 -9.27
N ILE A 31 -81.57 27.11 -9.22
CA ILE A 31 -81.22 28.41 -8.66
C ILE A 31 -81.83 29.55 -9.50
N GLN A 32 -81.78 29.44 -10.84
CA GLN A 32 -82.46 30.37 -11.75
C GLN A 32 -83.98 30.42 -11.54
N GLU A 33 -84.61 29.26 -11.37
CA GLU A 33 -86.07 29.14 -11.29
C GLU A 33 -86.63 29.52 -9.90
N HIS A 34 -85.89 29.25 -8.82
CA HIS A 34 -86.45 29.29 -7.46
C HIS A 34 -85.71 30.17 -6.45
N VAL A 35 -84.52 30.70 -6.77
CA VAL A 35 -83.74 31.53 -5.83
C VAL A 35 -83.58 32.94 -6.37
N ASP A 36 -82.62 33.15 -7.27
CA ASP A 36 -82.37 34.43 -7.93
C ASP A 36 -81.49 34.18 -9.17
N PRO A 37 -81.95 34.55 -10.38
CA PRO A 37 -81.15 34.44 -11.61
C PRO A 37 -79.81 35.18 -11.56
N SER A 38 -79.70 36.24 -10.76
CA SER A 38 -78.48 37.05 -10.63
C SER A 38 -77.35 36.35 -9.87
N LEU A 39 -77.63 35.28 -9.13
CA LEU A 39 -76.63 34.52 -8.38
C LEU A 39 -75.90 33.46 -9.22
N VAL A 40 -76.38 33.19 -10.43
CA VAL A 40 -75.85 32.14 -11.31
C VAL A 40 -74.47 32.48 -11.88
N PRO A 41 -74.19 33.73 -12.29
CA PRO A 41 -72.84 34.14 -12.68
C PRO A 41 -71.86 34.17 -11.50
N ASP A 42 -72.35 34.40 -10.28
CA ASP A 42 -71.57 34.48 -9.04
C ASP A 42 -71.29 33.10 -8.41
N LEU A 43 -71.90 32.03 -8.95
CA LEU A 43 -71.54 30.66 -8.60
C LEU A 43 -70.13 30.38 -9.11
N HIS A 44 -69.16 30.45 -8.19
CA HIS A 44 -67.80 29.99 -8.45
C HIS A 44 -67.86 28.56 -9.03
N PRO A 45 -67.09 28.25 -10.09
CA PRO A 45 -67.15 26.95 -10.76
C PRO A 45 -66.97 25.77 -9.80
N ASP A 46 -66.15 25.94 -8.76
CA ASP A 46 -66.03 25.03 -7.62
C ASP A 46 -65.46 25.75 -6.37
N PRO A 47 -66.28 26.22 -5.41
CA PRO A 47 -65.74 26.82 -4.19
C PRO A 47 -65.33 25.72 -3.20
N TYR A 48 -64.03 25.54 -3.02
CA TYR A 48 -63.48 24.59 -2.03
C TYR A 48 -63.34 25.27 -0.67
N PHE A 49 -63.91 24.65 0.36
CA PHE A 49 -63.84 25.14 1.73
C PHE A 49 -63.11 24.13 2.60
N VAL A 50 -62.21 24.63 3.45
CA VAL A 50 -61.43 23.80 4.38
C VAL A 50 -61.34 24.47 5.75
N ASP A 51 -61.05 23.69 6.78
CA ASP A 51 -61.02 24.14 8.18
C ASP A 51 -59.61 24.20 8.79
N PHE A 52 -58.57 24.13 7.97
CA PHE A 52 -57.18 24.01 8.42
C PHE A 52 -56.23 25.05 7.80
N LEU A 53 -56.74 26.18 7.32
CA LEU A 53 -55.88 27.25 6.77
C LEU A 53 -55.22 28.10 7.86
N ARG A 54 -55.87 28.22 9.02
CA ARG A 54 -55.38 29.05 10.13
C ARG A 54 -54.25 28.36 10.88
N GLU A 55 -53.27 29.14 11.29
CA GLU A 55 -52.11 28.66 12.04
C GLU A 55 -52.41 28.62 13.55
N ALA A 56 -51.68 27.77 14.26
CA ALA A 56 -51.70 27.74 15.72
C ALA A 56 -51.17 29.07 16.27
N LEU A 57 -51.70 29.50 17.42
CA LEU A 57 -51.17 30.67 18.11
C LEU A 57 -49.76 30.32 18.61
N GLU A 58 -48.78 31.19 18.33
CA GLU A 58 -47.43 31.01 18.88
C GLU A 58 -47.49 31.21 20.39
N PRO A 59 -47.01 30.23 21.20
CA PRO A 59 -47.07 30.34 22.65
C PRO A 59 -46.16 31.49 23.10
N THR A 60 -46.78 32.58 23.56
CA THR A 60 -46.09 33.82 23.94
C THR A 60 -45.54 33.79 25.37
N GLY A 61 -45.80 32.72 26.12
CA GLY A 61 -45.30 32.50 27.49
C GLY A 61 -46.09 33.21 28.60
N ASP A 62 -46.97 34.15 28.25
CA ASP A 62 -47.85 34.91 29.17
C ASP A 62 -49.30 34.36 29.20
N GLU A 63 -49.52 33.15 28.69
CA GLU A 63 -50.85 32.55 28.54
C GLU A 63 -51.26 31.76 29.80
N ALA A 64 -52.53 31.88 30.21
CA ALA A 64 -53.07 31.09 31.32
C ALA A 64 -53.08 29.59 30.98
N ASP A 65 -52.93 28.72 31.98
CA ASP A 65 -52.85 27.24 31.82
C ASP A 65 -54.05 26.61 31.04
N ASP A 66 -55.15 27.35 30.86
CA ASP A 66 -56.37 26.92 30.15
C ASP A 66 -56.48 27.42 28.68
N VAL A 67 -55.47 28.10 28.12
CA VAL A 67 -55.52 28.58 26.72
C VAL A 67 -55.26 27.43 25.75
N CYS A 68 -56.22 27.18 24.86
CA CYS A 68 -56.09 26.18 23.80
C CYS A 68 -55.16 26.71 22.69
N LEU A 69 -53.93 26.19 22.65
CA LEU A 69 -52.90 26.50 21.65
C LEU A 69 -53.17 25.87 20.27
N ASP A 70 -54.22 25.05 20.15
CA ASP A 70 -54.56 24.38 18.89
C ASP A 70 -55.02 25.40 17.84
N ALA A 71 -54.60 25.17 16.59
CA ALA A 71 -55.00 26.00 15.45
C ALA A 71 -56.54 26.10 15.32
N PRO A 72 -57.10 27.31 15.23
CA PRO A 72 -58.54 27.50 15.17
C PRO A 72 -59.11 26.90 13.89
N LYS A 73 -59.98 25.90 14.03
CA LYS A 73 -60.55 25.15 12.90
C LYS A 73 -61.77 25.88 12.32
N VAL A 74 -61.53 26.85 11.44
CA VAL A 74 -62.58 27.67 10.82
C VAL A 74 -62.79 27.27 9.37
N TYR A 75 -64.02 26.86 9.04
CA TYR A 75 -64.39 26.46 7.69
C TYR A 75 -64.49 27.68 6.75
N GLU A 76 -63.45 27.91 5.95
CA GLU A 76 -63.30 29.09 5.09
C GLU A 76 -62.86 28.71 3.67
N LEU A 77 -63.04 29.65 2.73
CA LEU A 77 -62.80 29.43 1.29
C LEU A 77 -61.30 29.35 0.99
N VAL A 78 -60.91 28.38 0.18
CA VAL A 78 -59.54 28.23 -0.33
C VAL A 78 -59.27 29.28 -1.41
N PRO A 79 -58.22 30.12 -1.27
CA PRO A 79 -57.89 31.14 -2.28
C PRO A 79 -57.43 30.56 -3.63
N SER A 80 -56.59 29.52 -3.61
CA SER A 80 -56.11 28.82 -4.80
C SER A 80 -55.64 27.40 -4.48
N PHE A 81 -55.63 26.53 -5.48
CA PHE A 81 -55.09 25.17 -5.35
C PHE A 81 -53.59 25.14 -5.08
N GLU A 82 -52.83 26.14 -5.57
CA GLU A 82 -51.40 26.27 -5.30
C GLU A 82 -51.14 26.58 -3.83
N PHE A 83 -51.90 27.52 -3.25
CA PHE A 83 -51.83 27.82 -1.83
C PHE A 83 -52.19 26.61 -0.96
N LEU A 84 -53.24 25.88 -1.34
CA LEU A 84 -53.63 24.65 -0.65
C LEU A 84 -52.53 23.59 -0.73
N ARG A 85 -51.92 23.42 -1.91
CA ARG A 85 -50.82 22.46 -2.12
C ARG A 85 -49.65 22.77 -1.20
N GLU A 86 -49.21 24.01 -1.09
CA GLU A 86 -48.11 24.41 -0.20
C GLU A 86 -48.43 24.09 1.26
N LYS A 87 -49.64 24.44 1.73
CA LYS A 87 -50.08 24.10 3.10
C LYS A 87 -50.15 22.60 3.35
N LEU A 88 -50.61 21.81 2.38
CA LEU A 88 -50.67 20.35 2.50
C LEU A 88 -49.27 19.71 2.53
N ILE A 89 -48.30 20.26 1.79
CA ILE A 89 -46.89 19.82 1.84
C ILE A 89 -46.32 20.06 3.24
N ILE A 90 -46.60 21.22 3.84
CA ILE A 90 -46.17 21.53 5.23
C ILE A 90 -46.80 20.53 6.22
N ASN A 91 -48.11 20.29 6.12
CA ASN A 91 -48.81 19.33 6.99
C ASN A 91 -48.29 17.89 6.81
N GLN A 92 -47.91 17.51 5.60
CA GLN A 92 -47.28 16.21 5.34
C GLN A 92 -45.88 16.11 5.97
N SER A 93 -45.09 17.18 5.94
CA SER A 93 -43.79 17.22 6.64
C SER A 93 -43.98 17.05 8.14
N GLN A 94 -44.90 17.81 8.73
CA GLN A 94 -45.25 17.71 10.16
C GLN A 94 -45.73 16.30 10.54
N TYR A 95 -46.54 15.67 9.69
CA TYR A 95 -46.95 14.29 9.89
C TYR A 95 -45.74 13.35 9.93
N ASN A 96 -44.83 13.48 8.97
CA ASN A 96 -43.64 12.62 8.87
C ASN A 96 -42.65 12.82 10.03
N GLU A 97 -42.60 14.03 10.61
CA GLU A 97 -41.78 14.34 11.78
C GLU A 97 -42.40 13.80 13.08
N ASN A 98 -43.72 13.95 13.24
CA ASN A 98 -44.44 13.56 14.45
C ASN A 98 -44.72 12.05 14.53
N VAL A 99 -44.98 11.39 13.40
CA VAL A 99 -45.39 9.98 13.34
C VAL A 99 -44.20 9.10 12.99
N ARG A 100 -43.63 8.43 14.00
CA ARG A 100 -42.52 7.49 13.80
C ARG A 100 -43.01 6.17 13.17
N GLY A 101 -42.32 5.71 12.14
CA GLY A 101 -42.51 4.39 11.52
C GLY A 101 -43.50 4.33 10.35
N ALA A 102 -44.20 5.42 10.02
CA ALA A 102 -45.07 5.49 8.85
C ALA A 102 -44.92 6.85 8.16
N SER A 103 -44.13 6.92 7.08
CA SER A 103 -43.98 8.13 6.28
C SER A 103 -44.97 8.19 5.10
N LEU A 104 -45.44 9.39 4.79
CA LEU A 104 -46.26 9.70 3.63
C LEU A 104 -45.43 10.50 2.62
N ASP A 105 -45.40 10.02 1.38
CA ASP A 105 -44.86 10.73 0.21
C ASP A 105 -46.00 10.90 -0.81
N LEU A 106 -46.86 11.89 -0.55
CA LEU A 106 -48.05 12.16 -1.36
C LEU A 106 -47.76 13.24 -2.40
N VAL A 107 -48.24 13.02 -3.62
CA VAL A 107 -48.23 14.02 -4.69
C VAL A 107 -49.59 14.69 -4.76
N PHE A 108 -49.64 15.99 -4.48
CA PHE A 108 -50.88 16.79 -4.49
C PHE A 108 -51.18 17.37 -5.88
N PHE A 109 -51.96 16.63 -6.66
CA PHE A 109 -52.65 17.14 -7.86
C PHE A 109 -54.13 17.46 -7.54
N THR A 110 -54.83 18.13 -8.45
CA THR A 110 -56.19 18.67 -8.25
C THR A 110 -57.17 17.67 -7.62
N ASP A 111 -57.26 16.45 -8.17
CA ASP A 111 -58.15 15.42 -7.65
C ASP A 111 -57.73 14.93 -6.26
N ALA A 112 -56.43 14.74 -6.01
CA ALA A 112 -55.93 14.31 -4.70
C ALA A 112 -56.26 15.35 -3.61
N MET A 113 -56.10 16.63 -3.91
CA MET A 113 -56.48 17.72 -3.02
C MET A 113 -57.99 17.75 -2.79
N THR A 114 -58.79 17.59 -3.86
CA THR A 114 -60.25 17.55 -3.78
C THR A 114 -60.74 16.40 -2.91
N HIS A 115 -60.19 15.20 -3.08
CA HIS A 115 -60.49 14.04 -2.23
C HIS A 115 -60.09 14.26 -0.77
N LEU A 116 -58.93 14.86 -0.52
CA LEU A 116 -58.51 15.19 0.84
C LEU A 116 -59.48 16.19 1.51
N ILE A 117 -59.91 17.23 0.79
CA ILE A 117 -60.88 18.20 1.28
C ILE A 117 -62.21 17.52 1.65
N LYS A 118 -62.69 16.61 0.78
CA LYS A 118 -63.91 15.84 1.04
C LYS A 118 -63.77 14.96 2.28
N ILE A 119 -62.66 14.22 2.39
CA ILE A 119 -62.41 13.36 3.56
C ILE A 119 -62.36 14.20 4.83
N SER A 120 -61.59 15.30 4.83
CA SER A 120 -61.49 16.22 5.96
C SER A 120 -62.87 16.73 6.36
N ARG A 121 -63.69 17.15 5.39
CA ARG A 121 -65.06 17.59 5.65
C ARG A 121 -65.94 16.50 6.27
N ILE A 122 -65.84 15.27 5.78
CA ILE A 122 -66.66 14.15 6.29
C ILE A 122 -66.29 13.85 7.74
N ILE A 123 -64.99 13.68 8.05
CA ILE A 123 -64.55 13.37 9.41
C ILE A 123 -64.78 14.53 10.38
N ARG A 124 -64.87 15.77 9.90
CA ARG A 124 -65.17 16.94 10.75
C ARG A 124 -66.67 17.15 10.98
N THR A 125 -67.52 16.41 10.27
CA THR A 125 -68.97 16.44 10.48
C THR A 125 -69.33 15.42 11.57
N ASP A 126 -70.14 15.84 12.55
CA ASP A 126 -70.66 14.93 13.59
C ASP A 126 -71.36 13.72 12.95
N CYS A 127 -71.06 12.51 13.43
CA CYS A 127 -71.54 11.24 12.85
C CYS A 127 -71.14 11.03 11.38
N GLY A 128 -70.12 11.73 10.90
CA GLY A 128 -69.62 11.62 9.53
C GLY A 128 -68.73 10.40 9.34
N ASN A 129 -69.23 9.40 8.61
CA ASN A 129 -68.44 8.26 8.13
C ASN A 129 -68.22 8.36 6.62
N ALA A 130 -67.11 7.85 6.12
CA ALA A 130 -66.75 7.92 4.71
C ALA A 130 -66.67 6.52 4.09
N LEU A 131 -67.23 6.36 2.88
CA LEU A 131 -67.00 5.20 2.02
C LEU A 131 -66.23 5.65 0.78
N LEU A 132 -64.93 5.40 0.80
CA LEU A 132 -64.00 5.73 -0.27
C LEU A 132 -63.92 4.55 -1.23
N VAL A 133 -64.42 4.73 -2.45
CA VAL A 133 -64.49 3.68 -3.46
C VAL A 133 -63.52 4.00 -4.59
N GLY A 134 -62.54 3.11 -4.82
CA GLY A 134 -61.64 3.26 -5.98
C GLY A 134 -60.67 2.12 -6.14
N VAL A 135 -59.99 2.07 -7.28
CA VAL A 135 -58.99 1.03 -7.56
C VAL A 135 -57.82 1.08 -6.55
N GLY A 136 -57.10 -0.04 -6.39
CA GLY A 136 -55.94 -0.11 -5.50
C GLY A 136 -54.89 0.95 -5.86
N GLY A 137 -54.26 1.57 -4.86
CA GLY A 137 -53.22 2.58 -5.08
C GLY A 137 -53.71 4.00 -5.39
N SER A 138 -55.01 4.24 -5.45
CA SER A 138 -55.62 5.58 -5.66
C SER A 138 -55.37 6.60 -4.53
N GLY A 139 -54.69 6.22 -3.44
CA GLY A 139 -54.38 7.12 -2.33
C GLY A 139 -55.40 7.16 -1.18
N LYS A 140 -56.50 6.39 -1.24
CA LYS A 140 -57.58 6.37 -0.22
C LYS A 140 -57.07 6.35 1.24
N GLN A 141 -56.23 5.36 1.58
CA GLN A 141 -55.67 5.23 2.93
C GLN A 141 -54.76 6.41 3.28
N SER A 142 -53.84 6.76 2.38
CA SER A 142 -52.83 7.79 2.63
C SER A 142 -53.44 9.19 2.82
N LEU A 143 -54.42 9.56 1.98
CA LEU A 143 -55.17 10.81 2.12
C LEU A 143 -56.01 10.83 3.40
N THR A 144 -56.59 9.69 3.79
CA THR A 144 -57.33 9.59 5.05
C THR A 144 -56.43 9.81 6.26
N ARG A 145 -55.24 9.19 6.28
CA ARG A 145 -54.27 9.41 7.37
C ARG A 145 -53.86 10.87 7.50
N LEU A 146 -53.57 11.52 6.37
CA LEU A 146 -53.21 12.94 6.38
C LEU A 146 -54.40 13.80 6.84
N ALA A 147 -55.61 13.54 6.35
CA ALA A 147 -56.82 14.28 6.76
C ALA A 147 -57.10 14.12 8.27
N SER A 148 -57.00 12.89 8.81
CA SER A 148 -57.15 12.63 10.25
C SER A 148 -56.09 13.34 11.09
N PHE A 149 -54.85 13.38 10.62
CA PHE A 149 -53.78 14.13 11.28
C PHE A 149 -54.06 15.64 11.29
N ILE A 150 -54.49 16.20 10.17
CA ILE A 150 -54.88 17.63 10.05
C ILE A 150 -56.04 17.96 11.00
N ALA A 151 -56.98 17.03 11.18
CA ALA A 151 -58.09 17.16 12.12
C ALA A 151 -57.69 16.99 13.61
N GLY A 152 -56.46 16.53 13.88
CA GLY A 152 -56.00 16.22 15.25
C GLY A 152 -56.58 14.90 15.80
N TYR A 153 -57.06 14.02 14.93
CA TYR A 153 -57.67 12.76 15.34
C TYR A 153 -56.65 11.62 15.37
N SER A 154 -56.81 10.75 16.36
CA SER A 154 -56.06 9.50 16.42
C SER A 154 -56.47 8.59 15.26
N ILE A 155 -55.49 7.89 14.67
CA ILE A 155 -55.72 6.98 13.55
C ILE A 155 -55.65 5.56 14.08
N PHE A 156 -56.68 4.76 13.81
CA PHE A 156 -56.70 3.35 14.14
C PHE A 156 -56.89 2.53 12.87
N GLN A 157 -56.08 1.48 12.71
CA GLN A 157 -56.22 0.51 11.64
C GLN A 157 -55.88 -0.88 12.19
N ILE A 158 -56.68 -1.87 11.81
CA ILE A 158 -56.49 -3.24 12.27
C ILE A 158 -55.22 -3.84 11.68
N THR A 159 -54.46 -4.54 12.53
CA THR A 159 -53.29 -5.32 12.10
C THR A 159 -53.66 -6.79 12.03
N LEU A 160 -53.92 -7.29 10.81
CA LEU A 160 -54.27 -8.70 10.61
C LEU A 160 -53.11 -9.64 10.94
N THR A 161 -53.33 -10.55 11.89
CA THR A 161 -52.49 -11.72 12.16
C THR A 161 -53.14 -13.00 11.62
N ARG A 162 -52.38 -14.11 11.49
CA ARG A 162 -52.94 -15.39 11.03
C ARG A 162 -54.10 -15.87 11.91
N THR A 163 -54.09 -15.51 13.20
CA THR A 163 -55.09 -15.88 14.20
C THR A 163 -56.19 -14.84 14.42
N TYR A 164 -56.12 -13.67 13.75
CA TYR A 164 -57.12 -12.61 13.90
C TYR A 164 -58.53 -13.14 13.59
N ASN A 165 -59.46 -12.93 14.52
CA ASN A 165 -60.83 -13.43 14.49
C ASN A 165 -61.83 -12.37 15.03
N ILE A 166 -63.11 -12.74 15.17
CA ILE A 166 -64.18 -11.83 15.61
C ILE A 166 -63.92 -11.26 17.02
N SER A 167 -63.38 -12.05 17.95
CA SER A 167 -63.08 -11.55 19.31
C SER A 167 -62.05 -10.43 19.30
N ASN A 168 -61.02 -10.53 18.44
CA ASN A 168 -60.04 -9.46 18.27
C ASN A 168 -60.65 -8.18 17.70
N LEU A 169 -61.59 -8.31 16.75
CA LEU A 169 -62.34 -7.16 16.24
C LEU A 169 -63.19 -6.51 17.34
N MET A 170 -63.82 -7.30 18.20
CA MET A 170 -64.58 -6.76 19.33
C MET A 170 -63.66 -6.02 20.32
N ASP A 171 -62.48 -6.55 20.62
CA ASP A 171 -61.49 -5.88 21.46
C ASP A 171 -60.99 -4.57 20.83
N ASP A 172 -60.74 -4.56 19.51
CA ASP A 172 -60.35 -3.35 18.77
C ASP A 172 -61.49 -2.30 18.77
N LEU A 173 -62.75 -2.73 18.60
CA LEU A 173 -63.92 -1.87 18.73
C LEU A 173 -64.06 -1.30 20.15
N LYS A 174 -63.75 -2.07 21.21
CA LYS A 174 -63.74 -1.53 22.58
C LYS A 174 -62.78 -0.37 22.73
N VAL A 175 -61.56 -0.48 22.17
CA VAL A 175 -60.56 0.59 22.20
C VAL A 175 -61.09 1.85 21.48
N LEU A 176 -61.73 1.68 20.33
CA LEU A 176 -62.34 2.77 19.57
C LEU A 176 -63.43 3.48 20.39
N TYR A 177 -64.37 2.73 20.98
CA TYR A 177 -65.47 3.30 21.78
C TYR A 177 -64.99 3.93 23.10
N ARG A 178 -63.97 3.36 23.77
CA ARG A 178 -63.35 3.99 24.95
C ARG A 178 -62.71 5.34 24.58
N THR A 179 -61.95 5.40 23.48
CA THR A 179 -61.30 6.65 23.03
C THR A 179 -62.32 7.70 22.57
N ALA A 180 -63.30 7.30 21.75
CA ALA A 180 -64.30 8.19 21.18
C ALA A 180 -65.35 8.66 22.21
N GLY A 181 -65.85 7.73 23.03
CA GLY A 181 -66.95 7.95 23.96
C GLY A 181 -66.52 8.32 25.37
N ALA A 182 -65.60 7.56 25.97
CA ALA A 182 -65.20 7.79 27.37
C ALA A 182 -64.27 9.03 27.47
N ASP A 183 -63.18 9.02 26.70
CA ASP A 183 -62.22 10.14 26.69
C ASP A 183 -62.74 11.35 25.90
N GLY A 184 -63.61 11.10 24.91
CA GLY A 184 -64.16 12.14 24.03
C GLY A 184 -63.16 12.68 23.00
N LYS A 185 -62.15 11.88 22.64
CA LYS A 185 -61.15 12.24 21.63
C LYS A 185 -61.57 11.74 20.26
N GLY A 186 -61.36 12.55 19.23
CA GLY A 186 -61.63 12.15 17.85
C GLY A 186 -60.73 10.98 17.42
N ILE A 187 -61.35 9.97 16.81
CA ILE A 187 -60.65 8.79 16.31
C ILE A 187 -61.19 8.41 14.93
N THR A 188 -60.27 8.21 13.99
CA THR A 188 -60.59 7.73 12.64
C THR A 188 -60.22 6.27 12.52
N PHE A 189 -61.22 5.42 12.30
CA PHE A 189 -61.04 4.00 12.04
C PHE A 189 -60.95 3.76 10.54
N ILE A 190 -59.76 3.43 10.04
CA ILE A 190 -59.53 3.06 8.63
C ILE A 190 -59.75 1.55 8.50
N PHE A 191 -60.71 1.15 7.66
CA PHE A 191 -61.01 -0.25 7.40
C PHE A 191 -60.99 -0.56 5.91
N THR A 192 -60.28 -1.61 5.50
CA THR A 192 -60.05 -1.90 4.07
C THR A 192 -60.54 -3.27 3.64
N ASP A 193 -60.75 -3.45 2.33
CA ASP A 193 -61.21 -4.74 1.78
C ASP A 193 -60.30 -5.92 2.14
N ASN A 194 -58.99 -5.66 2.27
CA ASN A 194 -58.00 -6.67 2.63
C ASN A 194 -58.09 -7.10 4.10
N GLU A 195 -58.70 -6.29 4.96
CA GLU A 195 -58.89 -6.56 6.38
C GLU A 195 -60.12 -7.46 6.65
N ILE A 196 -60.98 -7.65 5.64
CA ILE A 196 -62.18 -8.49 5.74
C ILE A 196 -61.80 -9.96 5.55
N LYS A 197 -61.44 -10.61 6.65
CA LYS A 197 -61.17 -12.06 6.68
C LYS A 197 -62.45 -12.91 6.77
N ASP A 198 -63.45 -12.40 7.49
CA ASP A 198 -64.77 -13.00 7.66
C ASP A 198 -65.86 -11.97 7.34
N GLU A 199 -66.92 -12.38 6.65
CA GLU A 199 -68.06 -11.51 6.32
C GLU A 199 -68.80 -11.06 7.59
N ALA A 200 -68.71 -11.83 8.70
CA ALA A 200 -69.27 -11.44 9.98
C ALA A 200 -68.71 -10.09 10.50
N PHE A 201 -67.50 -9.67 10.07
CA PHE A 201 -66.95 -8.36 10.45
C PHE A 201 -67.82 -7.21 9.95
N LEU A 202 -68.45 -7.39 8.79
CA LEU A 202 -69.32 -6.37 8.20
C LEU A 202 -70.66 -6.26 8.92
N GLU A 203 -71.11 -7.30 9.64
CA GLU A 203 -72.31 -7.23 10.48
C GLU A 203 -72.08 -6.23 11.65
N TYR A 204 -70.94 -6.34 12.33
CA TYR A 204 -70.57 -5.42 13.40
C TYR A 204 -70.40 -4.00 12.87
N LEU A 205 -69.70 -3.82 11.75
CA LEU A 205 -69.55 -2.51 11.12
C LEU A 205 -70.89 -1.90 10.67
N ASN A 206 -71.80 -2.72 10.14
CA ASN A 206 -73.13 -2.26 9.77
C ASN A 206 -73.90 -1.70 10.99
N ASN A 207 -73.76 -2.32 12.16
CA ASN A 207 -74.36 -1.83 13.39
C ASN A 207 -73.70 -0.53 13.88
N VAL A 208 -72.36 -0.45 13.85
CA VAL A 208 -71.62 0.80 14.15
C VAL A 208 -72.09 1.96 13.26
N LEU A 209 -72.29 1.71 11.96
CA LEU A 209 -72.69 2.73 11.00
C LEU A 209 -74.19 3.10 11.07
N SER A 210 -75.05 2.16 11.49
CA SER A 210 -76.50 2.36 11.50
C SER A 210 -77.00 2.89 12.85
N SER A 211 -76.79 2.13 13.94
CA SER A 211 -77.22 2.49 15.29
C SER A 211 -76.12 3.20 16.08
N GLY A 212 -74.85 2.90 15.79
CA GLY A 212 -73.72 3.32 16.63
C GLY A 212 -73.61 2.52 17.92
N GLU A 213 -74.30 1.38 18.00
CA GLU A 213 -74.27 0.47 19.14
C GLU A 213 -73.96 -0.94 18.64
N VAL A 214 -73.06 -1.64 19.33
CA VAL A 214 -72.72 -3.03 19.06
C VAL A 214 -73.15 -3.89 20.25
N SER A 215 -74.05 -4.84 20.00
CA SER A 215 -74.58 -5.73 21.04
C SER A 215 -73.47 -6.52 21.73
N ASN A 216 -73.53 -6.59 23.06
CA ASN A 216 -72.56 -7.30 23.91
C ASN A 216 -71.10 -6.86 23.68
N LEU A 217 -70.87 -5.60 23.29
CA LEU A 217 -69.50 -5.07 23.13
C LEU A 217 -68.79 -5.01 24.48
N PHE A 218 -69.42 -4.43 25.50
CA PHE A 218 -68.86 -4.29 26.85
C PHE A 218 -69.57 -5.22 27.84
N ALA A 219 -68.81 -5.73 28.81
CA ALA A 219 -69.39 -6.41 29.96
C ALA A 219 -70.03 -5.37 30.92
N ARG A 220 -70.93 -5.81 31.81
CA ARG A 220 -71.68 -4.89 32.69
C ARG A 220 -70.76 -4.09 33.63
N ASP A 221 -69.74 -4.74 34.16
CA ASP A 221 -68.68 -4.13 34.96
C ASP A 221 -67.91 -3.05 34.20
N GLU A 222 -67.58 -3.27 32.92
CA GLU A 222 -66.94 -2.25 32.08
C GLU A 222 -67.87 -1.05 31.81
N LEU A 223 -69.16 -1.29 31.59
CA LEU A 223 -70.14 -0.22 31.39
C LEU A 223 -70.34 0.62 32.65
N ASP A 224 -70.38 0.00 33.82
CA ASP A 224 -70.48 0.70 35.10
C ASP A 224 -69.26 1.60 35.33
N GLU A 225 -68.05 1.11 35.00
CA GLU A 225 -66.81 1.90 35.06
C GLU A 225 -66.87 3.13 34.12
N ILE A 226 -67.24 2.91 32.85
CA ILE A 226 -67.31 3.99 31.85
C ILE A 226 -68.36 5.03 32.24
N THR A 227 -69.55 4.59 32.64
CA THR A 227 -70.65 5.51 33.00
C THR A 227 -70.33 6.32 34.25
N GLN A 228 -69.66 5.73 35.26
CA GLN A 228 -69.20 6.47 36.45
C GLN A 228 -68.22 7.58 36.09
N ASN A 229 -67.25 7.30 35.22
CA ASN A 229 -66.27 8.28 34.76
C ASN A 229 -66.90 9.44 33.95
N LEU A 230 -68.02 9.18 33.27
CA LEU A 230 -68.72 10.17 32.45
C LEU A 230 -69.60 11.15 33.22
N ILE A 231 -69.96 10.86 34.47
CA ILE A 231 -70.87 11.71 35.27
C ILE A 231 -70.37 13.16 35.35
N GLY A 232 -69.06 13.34 35.59
CA GLY A 232 -68.45 14.66 35.72
C GLY A 232 -68.50 15.46 34.42
N VAL A 233 -68.31 14.80 33.28
CA VAL A 233 -68.33 15.43 31.95
C VAL A 233 -69.77 15.74 31.53
N MET A 234 -70.69 14.80 31.71
CA MET A 234 -72.09 14.96 31.38
C MET A 234 -72.74 16.12 32.15
N LYS A 235 -72.42 16.30 33.44
CA LYS A 235 -72.93 17.43 34.23
C LYS A 235 -72.44 18.79 33.73
N LYS A 236 -71.25 18.85 33.12
CA LYS A 236 -70.70 20.08 32.52
C LYS A 236 -71.37 20.40 31.19
N GLU A 237 -71.55 19.41 30.31
CA GLU A 237 -72.11 19.61 28.97
C GLU A 237 -73.65 19.65 28.94
N LEU A 238 -74.30 18.82 29.77
CA LEU A 238 -75.75 18.64 29.86
C LEU A 238 -76.23 18.81 31.32
N PRO A 239 -76.16 20.02 31.90
CA PRO A 239 -76.47 20.25 33.32
C PRO A 239 -77.94 19.99 33.70
N ARG A 240 -78.85 19.86 32.72
CA ARG A 240 -80.30 19.69 32.92
C ARG A 240 -80.77 18.23 32.89
N VAL A 241 -79.90 17.27 32.56
CA VAL A 241 -80.27 15.86 32.43
C VAL A 241 -79.74 15.09 33.65
N PRO A 242 -80.57 14.33 34.38
CA PRO A 242 -80.09 13.55 35.52
C PRO A 242 -79.18 12.40 35.05
N PRO A 243 -78.06 12.12 35.74
CA PRO A 243 -77.13 11.05 35.39
C PRO A 243 -77.67 9.68 35.85
N THR A 244 -78.77 9.22 35.26
CA THR A 244 -79.23 7.83 35.37
C THR A 244 -78.39 6.94 34.45
N PHE A 245 -78.35 5.63 34.70
CA PHE A 245 -77.59 4.70 33.86
C PHE A 245 -78.00 4.80 32.37
N ASP A 246 -79.29 4.81 32.08
CA ASP A 246 -79.81 4.92 30.70
C ASP A 246 -79.36 6.23 30.03
N ASN A 247 -79.45 7.36 30.74
CA ASN A 247 -79.03 8.65 30.19
C ASN A 247 -77.50 8.74 30.00
N LEU A 248 -76.71 8.12 30.89
CA LEU A 248 -75.26 8.05 30.78
C LEU A 248 -74.82 7.16 29.62
N TYR A 249 -75.54 6.05 29.41
CA TYR A 249 -75.28 5.14 28.29
C TYR A 249 -75.66 5.79 26.95
N ASP A 250 -76.81 6.43 26.86
CA ASP A 250 -77.21 7.20 25.66
C ASP A 250 -76.22 8.34 25.38
N TYR A 251 -75.76 9.03 26.42
CA TYR A 251 -74.72 10.06 26.30
C TYR A 251 -73.39 9.48 25.82
N PHE A 252 -72.95 8.32 26.35
CA PHE A 252 -71.77 7.61 25.89
C PHE A 252 -71.85 7.24 24.41
N ILE A 253 -72.96 6.65 23.97
CA ILE A 253 -73.18 6.28 22.57
C ILE A 253 -73.25 7.52 21.67
N SER A 254 -73.94 8.58 22.11
CA SER A 254 -73.99 9.85 21.36
C SER A 254 -72.59 10.46 21.19
N ARG A 255 -71.78 10.45 22.25
CA ARG A 255 -70.39 10.94 22.22
C ARG A 255 -69.48 10.07 21.37
N ALA A 256 -69.63 8.75 21.47
CA ALA A 256 -68.93 7.80 20.61
C ALA A 256 -69.25 8.04 19.13
N ARG A 257 -70.53 8.18 18.76
CA ARG A 257 -70.96 8.47 17.37
C ARG A 257 -70.47 9.81 16.85
N LYS A 258 -70.33 10.80 17.74
CA LYS A 258 -69.82 12.13 17.38
C LYS A 258 -68.34 12.11 17.01
N ASN A 259 -67.54 11.32 17.75
CA ASN A 259 -66.08 11.34 17.68
C ASN A 259 -65.44 10.14 16.95
N LEU A 260 -66.20 9.05 16.76
CA LEU A 260 -65.76 7.87 16.01
C LEU A 260 -66.14 8.04 14.53
N HIS A 261 -65.13 8.20 13.69
CA HIS A 261 -65.31 8.33 12.25
C HIS A 261 -64.80 7.07 11.55
N VAL A 262 -65.70 6.29 10.96
CA VAL A 262 -65.35 5.09 10.21
C VAL A 262 -65.10 5.45 8.75
N VAL A 263 -63.92 5.10 8.24
CA VAL A 263 -63.51 5.33 6.84
C VAL A 263 -63.25 4.00 6.15
N LEU A 264 -64.21 3.60 5.32
CA LEU A 264 -64.16 2.37 4.55
C LEU A 264 -63.44 2.61 3.21
N CYS A 265 -62.33 1.90 2.98
CA CYS A 265 -61.55 2.00 1.75
C CYS A 265 -61.76 0.76 0.88
N PHE A 266 -62.79 0.78 0.04
CA PHE A 266 -63.18 -0.37 -0.79
C PHE A 266 -62.81 -0.20 -2.27
N SER A 267 -62.67 -1.33 -2.95
CA SER A 267 -62.40 -1.44 -4.38
C SER A 267 -63.70 -1.77 -5.12
N PRO A 268 -64.07 -1.01 -6.16
CA PRO A 268 -65.21 -1.35 -7.00
C PRO A 268 -64.92 -2.54 -7.94
N VAL A 269 -63.69 -3.05 -7.93
CA VAL A 269 -63.26 -4.15 -8.78
C VAL A 269 -63.73 -5.48 -8.20
N GLY A 270 -64.54 -6.20 -8.99
CA GLY A 270 -65.08 -7.52 -8.64
C GLY A 270 -66.51 -7.46 -8.08
N GLU A 271 -67.14 -8.62 -7.93
CA GLU A 271 -68.56 -8.69 -7.52
C GLU A 271 -68.77 -8.54 -6.00
N LYS A 272 -67.71 -8.70 -5.20
CA LYS A 272 -67.76 -8.69 -3.73
C LYS A 272 -68.27 -7.36 -3.18
N PHE A 273 -67.82 -6.23 -3.72
CA PHE A 273 -68.28 -4.91 -3.26
C PHE A 273 -69.79 -4.74 -3.46
N ARG A 274 -70.31 -5.14 -4.63
CA ARG A 274 -71.75 -5.09 -4.93
C ARG A 274 -72.54 -6.01 -4.00
N SER A 275 -72.11 -7.25 -3.81
CA SER A 275 -72.83 -8.21 -2.97
C SER A 275 -72.82 -7.79 -1.49
N ARG A 276 -71.70 -7.26 -0.97
CA ARG A 276 -71.60 -6.71 0.39
C ARG A 276 -72.50 -5.49 0.58
N SER A 277 -72.51 -4.57 -0.38
CA SER A 277 -73.36 -3.37 -0.33
C SER A 277 -74.86 -3.70 -0.29
N LEU A 278 -75.28 -4.82 -0.92
CA LEU A 278 -76.66 -5.30 -0.86
C LEU A 278 -76.99 -6.03 0.46
N LYS A 279 -76.04 -6.79 1.00
CA LYS A 279 -76.22 -7.52 2.27
C LYS A 279 -76.21 -6.60 3.49
N PHE A 280 -75.38 -5.57 3.46
CA PHE A 280 -75.11 -4.66 4.58
C PHE A 280 -75.44 -3.21 4.17
N PRO A 281 -76.72 -2.82 4.20
CA PRO A 281 -77.17 -1.51 3.70
C PRO A 281 -76.58 -0.33 4.49
N GLY A 282 -76.22 -0.52 5.76
CA GLY A 282 -75.57 0.49 6.60
C GLY A 282 -74.23 0.97 6.07
N LEU A 283 -73.53 0.17 5.25
CA LEU A 283 -72.30 0.59 4.57
C LEU A 283 -72.53 1.74 3.59
N ILE A 284 -73.72 1.81 2.98
CA ILE A 284 -74.09 2.84 2.00
C ILE A 284 -74.89 3.96 2.65
N SER A 285 -75.85 3.63 3.52
CA SER A 285 -76.71 4.64 4.16
C SER A 285 -76.03 5.40 5.30
N GLY A 286 -75.13 4.75 6.04
CA GLY A 286 -74.40 5.33 7.17
C GLY A 286 -73.13 6.08 6.79
N CYS A 287 -72.73 6.06 5.51
CA CYS A 287 -71.50 6.68 5.00
C CYS A 287 -71.79 7.68 3.88
N THR A 288 -70.96 8.73 3.82
CA THR A 288 -70.85 9.58 2.63
C THR A 288 -69.90 8.92 1.64
N MET A 289 -70.37 8.69 0.41
CA MET A 289 -69.56 8.06 -0.63
C MET A 289 -68.68 9.07 -1.34
N ASP A 290 -67.42 8.71 -1.58
CA ASP A 290 -66.51 9.45 -2.45
C ASP A 290 -65.84 8.49 -3.44
N TRP A 291 -66.05 8.75 -4.73
CA TRP A 291 -65.54 7.93 -5.83
C TRP A 291 -64.18 8.44 -6.31
N PHE A 292 -63.14 7.64 -6.09
CA PHE A 292 -61.80 7.84 -6.62
C PHE A 292 -61.76 7.34 -8.07
N THR A 293 -61.89 8.29 -8.99
CA THR A 293 -61.78 8.03 -10.43
C THR A 293 -60.36 7.67 -10.83
N PRO A 294 -60.16 7.01 -12.00
CA PRO A 294 -58.85 6.88 -12.61
C PRO A 294 -58.18 8.26 -12.74
N TRP A 295 -56.85 8.31 -12.54
CA TRP A 295 -56.11 9.55 -12.61
C TRP A 295 -56.17 10.14 -14.02
N PRO A 296 -56.53 11.43 -14.18
CA PRO A 296 -56.50 12.10 -15.47
C PRO A 296 -55.06 12.22 -15.99
N SER A 297 -54.91 12.51 -17.28
CA SER A 297 -53.60 12.72 -17.92
C SER A 297 -52.75 13.76 -17.19
N GLU A 298 -53.36 14.85 -16.73
CA GLU A 298 -52.71 15.91 -15.95
C GLU A 298 -52.11 15.39 -14.63
N ALA A 299 -52.84 14.51 -13.92
CA ALA A 299 -52.35 13.89 -12.69
C ALA A 299 -51.19 12.93 -12.94
N LEU A 300 -51.25 12.15 -14.02
CA LEU A 300 -50.15 11.25 -14.41
C LEU A 300 -48.87 12.04 -14.74
N VAL A 301 -49.02 13.16 -15.45
CA VAL A 301 -47.91 14.07 -15.76
C VAL A 301 -47.36 14.73 -14.50
N ALA A 302 -48.21 15.23 -13.59
CA ALA A 302 -47.75 15.82 -12.33
C ALA A 302 -46.99 14.81 -11.45
N VAL A 303 -47.46 13.56 -11.39
CA VAL A 303 -46.79 12.48 -10.65
C VAL A 303 -45.44 12.13 -11.25
N SER A 304 -45.36 11.90 -12.56
CA SER A 304 -44.09 11.62 -13.24
C SER A 304 -43.12 12.79 -13.14
N GLN A 305 -43.60 14.04 -13.23
CA GLN A 305 -42.79 15.24 -13.04
C GLN A 305 -42.21 15.30 -11.64
N TYR A 306 -43.02 15.08 -10.59
CA TYR A 306 -42.55 15.06 -9.21
C TYR A 306 -41.43 14.02 -9.03
N PHE A 307 -41.69 12.77 -9.42
CA PHE A 307 -40.70 11.71 -9.23
C PHE A 307 -39.45 11.88 -10.10
N LEU A 308 -39.55 12.43 -11.31
CA LEU A 308 -38.40 12.61 -12.20
C LEU A 308 -37.67 13.94 -11.98
N SER A 309 -38.25 14.91 -11.27
CA SER A 309 -37.62 16.22 -11.03
C SER A 309 -36.25 16.08 -10.38
N ASP A 310 -36.18 15.37 -9.25
CA ASP A 310 -34.95 15.07 -8.51
C ASP A 310 -34.05 14.02 -9.16
N PHE A 311 -34.56 13.31 -10.19
CA PHE A 311 -33.79 12.27 -10.86
C PHE A 311 -32.84 12.86 -11.90
N HIS A 312 -31.54 12.58 -11.74
CA HIS A 312 -30.51 13.02 -12.68
C HIS A 312 -30.59 12.19 -13.97
N MET A 313 -30.87 12.87 -15.08
CA MET A 313 -30.90 12.29 -16.43
C MET A 313 -30.00 13.12 -17.34
N VAL A 314 -29.19 12.46 -18.15
CA VAL A 314 -28.30 13.11 -19.11
C VAL A 314 -29.09 13.46 -20.37
N CYS A 315 -29.94 14.48 -20.28
CA CYS A 315 -30.75 14.98 -21.39
C CYS A 315 -31.02 16.48 -21.26
N SER A 316 -31.52 17.10 -22.34
CA SER A 316 -31.96 18.49 -22.28
C SER A 316 -33.24 18.60 -21.44
N PRO A 317 -33.51 19.77 -20.81
CA PRO A 317 -34.75 19.99 -20.06
C PRO A 317 -36.01 19.72 -20.90
N GLU A 318 -35.96 20.00 -22.20
CA GLU A 318 -37.03 19.75 -23.16
C GLU A 318 -37.30 18.25 -23.34
N VAL A 319 -36.25 17.43 -23.51
CA VAL A 319 -36.38 15.97 -23.63
C VAL A 319 -36.90 15.39 -22.31
N LYS A 320 -36.42 15.87 -21.16
CA LYS A 320 -36.92 15.46 -19.84
C LYS A 320 -38.42 15.74 -19.69
N ALA A 321 -38.88 16.93 -20.10
CA ALA A 321 -40.31 17.27 -20.10
C ALA A 321 -41.13 16.37 -21.05
N ALA A 322 -40.59 16.07 -22.24
CA ALA A 322 -41.24 15.16 -23.19
C ALA A 322 -41.35 13.72 -22.64
N VAL A 323 -40.32 13.22 -21.95
CA VAL A 323 -40.34 11.90 -21.29
C VAL A 323 -41.43 11.84 -20.22
N VAL A 324 -41.51 12.86 -19.36
CA VAL A 324 -42.55 13.01 -18.33
C VAL A 324 -43.95 12.95 -18.95
N GLN A 325 -44.21 13.77 -19.98
CA GLN A 325 -45.49 13.76 -20.69
C GLN A 325 -45.80 12.40 -21.33
N THR A 326 -44.79 11.80 -21.96
CA THR A 326 -44.90 10.51 -22.64
C THR A 326 -45.27 9.40 -21.66
N MET A 327 -44.69 9.37 -20.45
CA MET A 327 -45.05 8.38 -19.42
C MET A 327 -46.54 8.42 -19.06
N GLY A 328 -47.12 9.63 -18.94
CA GLY A 328 -48.55 9.78 -18.68
C GLY A 328 -49.42 9.28 -19.84
N ILE A 329 -49.07 9.65 -21.07
CA ILE A 329 -49.79 9.23 -22.29
C ILE A 329 -49.76 7.70 -22.46
N TYR A 330 -48.62 7.05 -22.22
CA TYR A 330 -48.54 5.59 -22.34
C TYR A 330 -49.38 4.88 -21.29
N HIS A 331 -49.45 5.40 -20.06
CA HIS A 331 -50.29 4.81 -19.03
C HIS A 331 -51.78 4.91 -19.38
N ASP A 332 -52.21 6.04 -19.93
CA ASP A 332 -53.57 6.22 -20.44
C ASP A 332 -53.88 5.27 -21.61
N LYS A 333 -52.96 5.14 -22.57
CA LYS A 333 -53.06 4.16 -23.67
C LYS A 333 -53.19 2.72 -23.18
N VAL A 334 -52.46 2.35 -22.13
CA VAL A 334 -52.58 1.01 -21.53
C VAL A 334 -53.99 0.81 -20.96
N SER A 335 -54.58 1.84 -20.33
CA SER A 335 -55.96 1.78 -19.83
C SER A 335 -56.98 1.55 -20.94
N VAL A 336 -56.90 2.30 -22.05
CA VAL A 336 -57.75 2.10 -23.24
C VAL A 336 -57.52 0.71 -23.87
N THR A 337 -56.27 0.24 -23.89
CA THR A 337 -55.94 -1.09 -24.44
C THR A 337 -56.53 -2.21 -23.58
N CYS A 338 -56.56 -2.04 -22.25
CA CYS A 338 -57.20 -2.99 -21.34
C CYS A 338 -58.70 -3.15 -21.62
N GLU A 339 -59.39 -2.07 -22.00
CA GLU A 339 -60.80 -2.12 -22.43
C GLU A 339 -60.97 -2.90 -23.74
N SER A 340 -60.16 -2.57 -24.76
CA SER A 340 -60.17 -3.31 -26.03
C SER A 340 -59.83 -4.80 -25.85
N TYR A 341 -58.91 -5.11 -24.93
CA TYR A 341 -58.56 -6.47 -24.56
C TYR A 341 -59.73 -7.21 -23.90
N PHE A 342 -60.48 -6.54 -23.02
CA PHE A 342 -61.69 -7.10 -22.44
C PHE A 342 -62.77 -7.36 -23.50
N ASP A 343 -62.97 -6.45 -24.44
CA ASP A 343 -63.97 -6.62 -25.50
C ASP A 343 -63.67 -7.81 -26.40
N ARG A 344 -62.40 -8.03 -26.72
CA ARG A 344 -61.95 -9.14 -27.58
C ARG A 344 -61.90 -10.49 -26.87
N PHE A 345 -61.34 -10.52 -25.67
CA PHE A 345 -60.99 -11.79 -24.99
C PHE A 345 -61.85 -12.08 -23.76
N ARG A 346 -62.72 -11.15 -23.35
CA ARG A 346 -63.55 -11.23 -22.13
C ARG A 346 -62.74 -11.49 -20.86
N ARG A 347 -61.45 -11.12 -20.86
CA ARG A 347 -60.54 -11.18 -19.71
C ARG A 347 -60.31 -9.76 -19.21
N ARG A 348 -60.74 -9.47 -17.98
CA ARG A 348 -60.50 -8.17 -17.35
C ARG A 348 -59.05 -8.07 -16.88
N THR A 349 -58.39 -6.99 -17.28
CA THR A 349 -57.11 -6.54 -16.74
C THR A 349 -57.32 -5.16 -16.14
N HIS A 350 -56.64 -4.87 -15.03
CA HIS A 350 -56.85 -3.63 -14.29
C HIS A 350 -55.56 -2.83 -14.23
N VAL A 351 -55.63 -1.58 -14.69
CA VAL A 351 -54.57 -0.60 -14.53
C VAL A 351 -54.78 0.10 -13.22
N THR A 352 -53.72 0.22 -12.41
CA THR A 352 -53.78 0.87 -11.11
C THR A 352 -52.71 1.95 -10.99
N PRO A 353 -52.97 3.05 -10.26
CA PRO A 353 -51.95 4.05 -9.96
C PRO A 353 -50.71 3.45 -9.29
N LYS A 354 -50.87 2.40 -8.47
CA LYS A 354 -49.74 1.66 -7.89
C LYS A 354 -48.84 1.04 -8.95
N SER A 355 -49.41 0.50 -10.03
CA SER A 355 -48.65 -0.01 -11.17
C SER A 355 -47.90 1.10 -11.90
N TYR A 356 -48.48 2.31 -11.98
CA TYR A 356 -47.81 3.47 -12.57
C TYR A 356 -46.59 3.91 -11.76
N LEU A 357 -46.75 4.01 -10.44
CA LEU A 357 -45.65 4.32 -9.53
C LEU A 357 -44.55 3.25 -9.61
N SER A 358 -44.92 1.97 -9.68
CA SER A 358 -43.97 0.88 -9.90
C SER A 358 -43.25 0.98 -11.24
N PHE A 359 -43.93 1.43 -12.30
CA PHE A 359 -43.34 1.67 -13.61
C PHE A 359 -42.32 2.80 -13.57
N ILE A 360 -42.64 3.93 -12.94
CA ILE A 360 -41.70 5.05 -12.77
C ILE A 360 -40.46 4.62 -11.98
N ASN A 361 -40.66 3.90 -10.87
CA ASN A 361 -39.54 3.37 -10.08
C ASN A 361 -38.71 2.36 -10.88
N GLY A 362 -39.35 1.45 -11.62
CA GLY A 362 -38.66 0.52 -12.52
C GLY A 362 -37.85 1.24 -13.59
N TYR A 363 -38.39 2.32 -14.18
CA TYR A 363 -37.68 3.15 -15.13
C TYR A 363 -36.42 3.77 -14.51
N LYS A 364 -36.53 4.38 -13.31
CA LYS A 364 -35.39 4.95 -12.59
C LYS A 364 -34.30 3.92 -12.33
N THR A 365 -34.68 2.73 -11.86
CA THR A 365 -33.73 1.64 -11.58
C THR A 365 -33.01 1.21 -12.85
N VAL A 366 -33.75 0.89 -13.91
CA VAL A 366 -33.16 0.42 -15.18
C VAL A 366 -32.31 1.50 -15.84
N TYR A 367 -32.73 2.77 -15.79
CA TYR A 367 -31.95 3.89 -16.30
C TYR A 367 -30.63 4.02 -15.53
N SER A 368 -30.68 4.00 -14.19
CA SER A 368 -29.49 4.14 -13.34
C SER A 368 -28.51 2.98 -13.55
N GLU A 369 -29.00 1.75 -13.63
CA GLU A 369 -28.17 0.57 -13.89
C GLU A 369 -27.47 0.66 -15.25
N ASN A 370 -28.22 0.98 -16.30
CA ASN A 370 -27.68 1.11 -17.66
C ASN A 370 -26.71 2.28 -17.78
N TYR A 371 -27.06 3.43 -17.18
CA TYR A 371 -26.20 4.61 -17.16
C TYR A 371 -24.88 4.31 -16.46
N ASN A 372 -24.92 3.72 -15.25
CA ASN A 372 -23.73 3.37 -14.49
C ASN A 372 -22.86 2.34 -15.22
N PHE A 373 -23.49 1.36 -15.88
CA PHE A 373 -22.78 0.36 -16.67
C PHE A 373 -22.03 1.00 -17.84
N ILE A 374 -22.71 1.84 -18.63
CA ILE A 374 -22.09 2.52 -19.78
C ILE A 374 -21.04 3.54 -19.31
N ASN A 375 -21.32 4.28 -18.24
CA ASN A 375 -20.37 5.26 -17.70
C ASN A 375 -19.09 4.56 -17.19
N THR A 376 -19.21 3.42 -16.52
CA THR A 376 -18.04 2.63 -16.10
C THR A 376 -17.21 2.16 -17.30
N LEU A 377 -17.86 1.73 -18.40
CA LEU A 377 -17.16 1.36 -19.63
C LEU A 377 -16.48 2.58 -20.28
N ALA A 378 -17.16 3.72 -20.33
CA ALA A 378 -16.64 4.97 -20.87
C ALA A 378 -15.43 5.47 -20.06
N GLU A 379 -15.51 5.45 -18.73
CA GLU A 379 -14.42 5.81 -17.83
C GLU A 379 -13.20 4.92 -18.03
N ARG A 380 -13.38 3.60 -18.12
CA ARG A 380 -12.28 2.66 -18.41
C ARG A 380 -11.58 2.99 -19.73
N MET A 381 -12.34 3.27 -20.79
CA MET A 381 -11.76 3.67 -22.07
C MET A 381 -11.04 5.02 -21.99
N ASN A 382 -11.61 6.00 -21.28
CA ASN A 382 -11.01 7.32 -21.12
C ASN A 382 -9.72 7.28 -20.28
N VAL A 383 -9.68 6.46 -19.23
CA VAL A 383 -8.44 6.22 -18.45
C VAL A 383 -7.37 5.58 -19.34
N GLY A 384 -7.75 4.57 -20.13
CA GLY A 384 -6.83 3.95 -21.11
C GLY A 384 -6.28 4.95 -22.12
N LEU A 385 -7.15 5.79 -22.69
CA LEU A 385 -6.76 6.86 -23.62
C LEU A 385 -5.83 7.89 -22.96
N THR A 386 -6.10 8.27 -21.71
CA THR A 386 -5.26 9.20 -20.96
C THR A 386 -3.86 8.62 -20.76
N LYS A 387 -3.77 7.33 -20.39
CA LYS A 387 -2.47 6.64 -20.24
C LYS A 387 -1.71 6.53 -21.56
N LEU A 388 -2.40 6.33 -22.68
CA LEU A 388 -1.77 6.35 -24.01
C LEU A 388 -1.26 7.75 -24.39
N LEU A 389 -1.96 8.81 -24.00
CA LEU A 389 -1.49 10.19 -24.20
C LEU A 389 -0.26 10.49 -23.35
N GLU A 390 -0.27 10.14 -22.06
CA GLU A 390 0.89 10.29 -21.15
C GLU A 390 2.12 9.52 -21.67
N ALA A 391 1.93 8.29 -22.16
CA ALA A 391 3.00 7.50 -22.76
C ALA A 391 3.54 8.16 -24.04
N SER A 392 2.66 8.67 -24.91
CA SER A 392 3.05 9.41 -26.12
C SER A 392 3.87 10.66 -25.82
N GLU A 393 3.51 11.40 -24.77
CA GLU A 393 4.25 12.56 -24.32
C GLU A 393 5.63 12.18 -23.75
N SER A 394 5.68 11.10 -22.96
CA SER A 394 6.93 10.56 -22.39
C SER A 394 7.91 10.11 -23.48
N VAL A 395 7.42 9.45 -24.54
CA VAL A 395 8.26 9.06 -25.68
C VAL A 395 8.75 10.27 -26.48
N ALA A 396 7.91 11.29 -26.65
CA ALA A 396 8.32 12.54 -27.28
C ALA A 396 9.43 13.24 -26.48
N GLN A 397 9.38 13.17 -25.14
CA GLN A 397 10.44 13.71 -24.28
C GLN A 397 11.73 12.88 -24.37
N LEU A 398 11.65 11.55 -24.28
CA LEU A 398 12.81 10.66 -24.44
C LEU A 398 13.49 10.83 -25.81
N SER A 399 12.72 11.08 -26.87
CA SER A 399 13.26 11.36 -28.20
C SER A 399 14.10 12.65 -28.23
N LYS A 400 13.65 13.71 -27.54
CA LYS A 400 14.44 14.94 -27.40
C LYS A 400 15.73 14.70 -26.61
N ASP A 401 15.64 13.95 -25.52
CA ASP A 401 16.79 13.65 -24.66
C ASP A 401 17.83 12.79 -25.39
N LEU A 402 17.40 11.82 -26.21
CA LEU A 402 18.30 11.00 -27.03
C LEU A 402 19.11 11.84 -28.01
N VAL A 403 18.48 12.81 -28.69
CA VAL A 403 19.17 13.72 -29.62
C VAL A 403 20.24 14.56 -28.93
N VAL A 404 20.01 14.95 -27.67
CA VAL A 404 21.02 15.66 -26.86
C VAL A 404 22.17 14.72 -26.49
N LYS A 405 21.86 13.52 -25.97
CA LYS A 405 22.87 12.53 -25.60
C LYS A 405 23.73 12.06 -26.78
N GLU A 406 23.16 11.87 -27.96
CA GLU A 406 23.92 11.50 -29.17
C GLU A 406 24.94 12.58 -29.56
N LYS A 407 24.58 13.87 -29.40
CA LYS A 407 25.52 14.97 -29.64
C LYS A 407 26.65 14.99 -28.61
N GLU A 408 26.34 14.78 -27.34
CA GLU A 408 27.33 14.70 -26.26
C GLU A 408 28.28 13.52 -26.48
N LEU A 409 27.75 12.36 -26.88
CA LEU A 409 28.52 11.17 -27.22
C LEU A 409 29.48 11.42 -28.38
N ALA A 410 29.02 12.08 -29.46
CA ALA A 410 29.88 12.41 -30.59
C ALA A 410 31.05 13.31 -30.16
N LEU A 411 30.78 14.32 -29.33
CA LEU A 411 31.82 15.22 -28.81
C LEU A 411 32.79 14.50 -27.85
N ALA A 412 32.27 13.64 -26.97
CA ALA A 412 33.07 12.86 -26.04
C ALA A 412 33.93 11.81 -26.75
N SER A 413 33.40 11.13 -27.79
CA SER A 413 34.17 10.19 -28.60
C SER A 413 35.33 10.87 -29.29
N ILE A 414 35.11 12.06 -29.89
CA ILE A 414 36.21 12.82 -30.53
C ILE A 414 37.30 13.20 -29.51
N LYS A 415 36.92 13.58 -28.28
CA LYS A 415 37.88 13.88 -27.21
C LYS A 415 38.62 12.63 -26.75
N ALA A 416 37.91 11.52 -26.52
CA ALA A 416 38.48 10.26 -26.09
C ALA A 416 39.44 9.69 -27.13
N ASP A 417 39.10 9.73 -28.43
CA ASP A 417 39.96 9.23 -29.50
C ASP A 417 41.25 10.06 -29.65
N LYS A 418 41.20 11.37 -29.38
CA LYS A 418 42.40 12.22 -29.31
C LYS A 418 43.30 11.86 -28.12
N VAL A 419 42.71 11.73 -26.93
CA VAL A 419 43.46 11.34 -25.72
C VAL A 419 44.04 9.94 -25.88
N LEU A 420 43.32 9.01 -26.52
CA LEU A 420 43.78 7.67 -26.82
C LEU A 420 45.04 7.70 -27.68
N ALA A 421 45.04 8.50 -28.76
CA ALA A 421 46.19 8.62 -29.66
C ALA A 421 47.43 9.24 -28.99
N GLU A 422 47.25 10.24 -28.12
CA GLU A 422 48.36 10.84 -27.38
C GLU A 422 48.93 9.88 -26.32
N VAL A 423 48.05 9.15 -25.63
CA VAL A 423 48.42 8.22 -24.57
C VAL A 423 49.06 6.95 -25.12
N THR A 424 48.62 6.40 -26.24
CA THR A 424 49.25 5.21 -26.84
C THR A 424 50.69 5.48 -27.26
N VAL A 425 50.96 6.62 -27.90
CA VAL A 425 52.33 7.02 -28.28
C VAL A 425 53.22 7.19 -27.05
N SER A 426 52.70 7.83 -25.99
CA SER A 426 53.45 8.02 -24.74
C SER A 426 53.66 6.71 -23.97
N ALA A 427 52.69 5.79 -23.98
CA ALA A 427 52.76 4.50 -23.32
C ALA A 427 53.74 3.57 -24.04
N GLU A 428 53.71 3.49 -25.37
CA GLU A 428 54.68 2.70 -26.16
C GLU A 428 56.11 3.18 -25.91
N ALA A 429 56.34 4.50 -25.94
CA ALA A 429 57.65 5.08 -25.65
C ALA A 429 58.14 4.75 -24.21
N ALA A 430 57.27 4.88 -23.21
CA ALA A 430 57.62 4.60 -21.82
C ALA A 430 57.85 3.09 -21.56
N THR A 431 57.12 2.21 -22.28
CA THR A 431 57.26 0.75 -22.16
C THR A 431 58.59 0.26 -22.74
N ILE A 432 59.03 0.84 -23.87
CA ILE A 432 60.34 0.53 -24.48
C ILE A 432 61.47 0.90 -23.52
N VAL A 433 61.44 2.13 -22.98
CA VAL A 433 62.47 2.61 -22.05
C VAL A 433 62.48 1.78 -20.76
N LYS A 434 61.31 1.40 -20.23
CA LYS A 434 61.22 0.50 -19.07
C LYS A 434 61.84 -0.88 -19.36
N ALA A 435 61.58 -1.45 -20.54
CA ALA A 435 62.14 -2.75 -20.92
C ALA A 435 63.68 -2.70 -21.02
N GLU A 436 64.24 -1.61 -21.56
CA GLU A 436 65.70 -1.40 -21.61
C GLU A 436 66.31 -1.27 -20.20
N VAL A 437 65.70 -0.49 -19.31
CA VAL A 437 66.17 -0.31 -17.93
C VAL A 437 66.03 -1.61 -17.11
N GLN A 438 64.98 -2.41 -17.36
CA GLN A 438 64.80 -3.72 -16.73
C GLN A 438 65.93 -4.70 -17.11
N ILE A 439 66.37 -4.70 -18.38
CA ILE A 439 67.51 -5.53 -18.83
C ILE A 439 68.80 -5.13 -18.09
N VAL A 440 69.01 -3.83 -17.85
CA VAL A 440 70.17 -3.32 -17.10
C VAL A 440 70.12 -3.78 -15.65
N LYS A 441 68.95 -3.67 -15.00
CA LYS A 441 68.73 -4.17 -13.63
C LYS A 441 68.99 -5.69 -13.52
N ASP A 442 68.46 -6.48 -14.44
CA ASP A 442 68.60 -7.95 -14.40
C ASP A 442 70.06 -8.39 -14.62
N ARG A 443 70.85 -7.63 -15.40
CA ARG A 443 72.29 -7.84 -15.52
C ARG A 443 73.03 -7.48 -14.24
N ALA A 444 72.70 -6.36 -13.60
CA ALA A 444 73.29 -5.95 -12.33
C ALA A 444 72.98 -6.96 -11.20
N LEU A 445 71.75 -7.49 -11.14
CA LEU A 445 71.34 -8.53 -10.20
C LEU A 445 72.18 -9.81 -10.34
N LYS A 446 72.38 -10.29 -11.58
CA LYS A 446 73.20 -11.49 -11.83
C LYS A 446 74.66 -11.31 -11.43
N ILE A 447 75.20 -10.10 -11.56
CA ILE A 447 76.57 -9.77 -11.13
C ILE A 447 76.68 -9.82 -9.61
N VAL A 448 75.71 -9.26 -8.88
CA VAL A 448 75.67 -9.30 -7.41
C VAL A 448 75.54 -10.74 -6.90
N GLU A 449 74.62 -11.54 -7.44
CA GLU A 449 74.43 -12.95 -7.04
C GLU A 449 75.65 -13.83 -7.32
N GLY A 450 76.40 -13.54 -8.39
CA GLY A 450 77.65 -14.22 -8.72
C GLY A 450 78.75 -13.95 -7.69
N ILE A 451 78.92 -12.68 -7.31
CA ILE A 451 79.95 -12.24 -6.34
C ILE A 451 79.65 -12.78 -4.94
N GLU A 452 78.37 -12.82 -4.53
CA GLU A 452 77.98 -13.35 -3.22
C GLU A 452 78.28 -14.85 -3.06
N LYS A 453 78.07 -15.65 -4.11
CA LYS A 453 78.41 -17.08 -4.11
C LYS A 453 79.91 -17.33 -3.95
N GLU A 454 80.74 -16.52 -4.62
CA GLU A 454 82.20 -16.61 -4.52
C GLU A 454 82.71 -16.18 -3.14
N LYS A 455 82.13 -15.14 -2.54
CA LYS A 455 82.45 -14.69 -1.18
C LYS A 455 82.14 -15.77 -0.13
N ALA A 456 80.95 -16.37 -0.20
CA ALA A 456 80.53 -17.42 0.74
C ALA A 456 81.47 -18.64 0.72
N PHE A 457 81.97 -19.02 -0.45
CA PHE A 457 82.91 -20.13 -0.59
C PHE A 457 84.29 -19.85 0.05
N ALA A 458 84.79 -18.61 -0.06
CA ALA A 458 86.07 -18.21 0.53
C ALA A 458 86.02 -18.18 2.08
N GLU A 459 84.92 -17.75 2.68
CA GLU A 459 84.74 -17.67 4.13
C GLU A 459 84.70 -19.04 4.82
N VAL A 460 84.05 -20.03 4.19
CA VAL A 460 83.95 -21.39 4.75
C VAL A 460 85.32 -22.05 4.87
N LYS A 461 86.16 -21.93 3.83
CA LYS A 461 87.52 -22.51 3.84
C LYS A 461 88.45 -21.83 4.83
N LEU A 462 88.31 -20.51 5.00
CA LEU A 462 89.13 -19.73 5.92
C LEU A 462 88.82 -20.05 7.40
N LYS A 463 87.57 -20.41 7.73
CA LYS A 463 87.19 -20.87 9.08
C LYS A 463 87.78 -22.24 9.45
N ALA A 464 87.92 -23.15 8.48
CA ALA A 464 88.41 -24.51 8.73
C ALA A 464 89.90 -24.56 9.11
N ALA A 465 90.72 -23.60 8.65
CA ALA A 465 92.17 -23.59 8.87
C ALA A 465 92.63 -22.88 10.15
N LYS A 466 91.73 -22.20 10.88
CA LYS A 466 92.07 -21.47 12.13
C LYS A 466 92.55 -22.35 13.31
N PRO A 467 91.91 -23.48 13.66
CA PRO A 467 92.26 -24.21 14.88
C PRO A 467 93.64 -24.87 14.82
N ALA A 468 94.07 -25.32 13.64
CA ALA A 468 95.37 -25.95 13.46
C ALA A 468 96.54 -24.94 13.45
N LEU A 469 96.25 -23.65 13.21
CA LEU A 469 97.25 -22.58 13.29
C LEU A 469 97.54 -22.20 14.76
N GLU A 470 96.51 -22.20 15.62
CA GLU A 470 96.64 -21.94 17.06
C GLU A 470 97.43 -23.05 17.79
N GLU A 471 97.28 -24.32 17.37
CA GLU A 471 98.01 -25.46 17.93
C GLU A 471 99.53 -25.37 17.68
N ALA A 472 99.94 -24.88 16.50
CA ALA A 472 101.34 -24.65 16.18
C ALA A 472 101.97 -23.48 16.97
N GLU A 473 101.17 -22.48 17.39
CA GLU A 473 101.65 -21.39 18.25
C GLU A 473 101.82 -21.83 19.72
N ALA A 474 100.98 -22.76 20.19
CA ALA A 474 101.08 -23.28 21.56
C ALA A 474 102.39 -24.08 21.78
N ALA A 475 102.86 -24.82 20.78
CA ALA A 475 104.11 -25.59 20.84
C ALA A 475 105.38 -24.72 21.01
N LEU A 476 105.31 -23.42 20.69
CA LEU A 476 106.42 -22.46 20.82
C LEU A 476 106.69 -22.03 22.28
N ASN A 477 105.66 -22.07 23.14
CA ASN A 477 105.73 -21.57 24.51
C ASN A 477 106.17 -22.62 25.54
N THR A 478 106.48 -23.86 25.13
CA THR A 478 106.82 -24.97 26.03
C THR A 478 108.30 -25.12 26.36
N ILE A 479 109.23 -24.42 25.68
CA ILE A 479 110.69 -24.55 25.87
C ILE A 479 111.21 -23.48 26.85
N LYS A 480 111.98 -23.87 27.88
CA LYS A 480 112.60 -22.94 28.86
C LYS A 480 114.11 -22.83 28.68
N ALA A 481 114.68 -21.65 28.96
CA ALA A 481 116.12 -21.40 28.79
C ALA A 481 117.04 -22.29 29.66
N ALA A 482 116.54 -22.79 30.79
CA ALA A 482 117.26 -23.73 31.64
C ALA A 482 117.52 -25.07 30.94
N ASP A 483 116.60 -25.50 30.07
CA ASP A 483 116.63 -26.79 29.42
C ASP A 483 117.79 -26.88 28.41
N VAL A 484 117.99 -25.83 27.62
CA VAL A 484 119.11 -25.72 26.65
C VAL A 484 120.48 -25.73 27.35
N ALA A 485 120.59 -25.11 28.53
CA ALA A 485 121.85 -25.05 29.28
C ALA A 485 122.31 -26.43 29.79
N THR A 486 121.38 -27.34 30.09
CA THR A 486 121.69 -28.71 30.53
C THR A 486 122.28 -29.56 29.41
N VAL A 487 121.76 -29.42 28.20
CA VAL A 487 122.17 -30.18 27.02
C VAL A 487 123.60 -29.81 26.58
N ARG A 488 123.98 -28.54 26.70
CA ARG A 488 125.33 -28.04 26.37
C ARG A 488 126.45 -28.67 27.21
N LYS A 489 126.16 -29.12 28.43
CA LYS A 489 127.17 -29.69 29.35
C LYS A 489 127.43 -31.19 29.10
N LEU A 490 126.68 -31.83 28.20
CA LEU A 490 126.85 -33.25 27.91
C LEU A 490 128.09 -33.47 27.02
N ALA A 491 129.12 -34.13 27.57
CA ALA A 491 130.34 -34.45 26.82
C ALA A 491 130.11 -35.49 25.71
N LYS A 492 129.13 -36.40 25.89
CA LYS A 492 128.61 -37.34 24.87
C LYS A 492 127.08 -37.42 24.96
N PRO A 493 126.33 -36.63 24.18
CA PRO A 493 124.86 -36.68 24.19
C PRO A 493 124.29 -37.97 23.56
N PRO A 494 123.08 -38.40 23.97
CA PRO A 494 122.30 -39.40 23.25
C PRO A 494 122.01 -38.99 21.80
N HIS A 495 122.01 -39.97 20.89
CA HIS A 495 121.85 -39.76 19.44
C HIS A 495 120.52 -39.09 19.04
N LEU A 496 119.43 -39.34 19.78
CA LEU A 496 118.13 -38.69 19.54
C LEU A 496 118.21 -37.16 19.75
N ILE A 497 118.93 -36.70 20.80
CA ILE A 497 119.12 -35.28 21.07
C ILE A 497 119.93 -34.62 19.94
N MET A 498 120.97 -35.31 19.45
CA MET A 498 121.78 -34.78 18.36
C MET A 498 120.95 -34.58 17.08
N ARG A 499 120.04 -35.51 16.75
CA ARG A 499 119.15 -35.39 15.57
C ARG A 499 118.08 -34.31 15.72
N ILE A 500 117.54 -34.11 16.93
CA ILE A 500 116.61 -32.99 17.20
C ILE A 500 117.33 -31.65 16.95
N MET A 501 118.61 -31.57 17.30
CA MET A 501 119.42 -30.39 17.01
C MET A 501 119.80 -30.23 15.54
N ASP A 502 119.98 -31.33 14.79
CA ASP A 502 120.12 -31.27 13.33
C ASP A 502 118.85 -30.69 12.68
N CYS A 503 117.66 -31.04 13.19
CA CYS A 503 116.40 -30.43 12.75
C CYS A 503 116.33 -28.92 13.07
N CYS A 504 116.87 -28.51 14.22
CA CYS A 504 117.00 -27.09 14.54
C CYS A 504 118.00 -26.38 13.60
N LEU A 505 119.13 -27.00 13.27
CA LEU A 505 120.11 -26.46 12.31
C LEU A 505 119.48 -26.25 10.93
N LEU A 506 118.65 -27.19 10.47
CA LEU A 506 117.90 -27.09 9.21
C LEU A 506 116.91 -25.92 9.22
N LEU A 507 116.12 -25.76 10.29
CA LEU A 507 115.18 -24.64 10.42
C LEU A 507 115.88 -23.27 10.51
N PHE A 508 117.05 -23.20 11.16
CA PHE A 508 117.87 -21.99 11.22
C PHE A 508 118.84 -21.82 10.03
N GLN A 509 118.74 -22.67 9.00
CA GLN A 509 119.56 -22.63 7.78
C GLN A 509 121.07 -22.62 8.05
N LYS A 510 121.53 -23.39 9.03
CA LYS A 510 122.96 -23.55 9.36
C LYS A 510 123.56 -24.76 8.63
N ARG A 511 124.88 -24.74 8.42
CA ARG A 511 125.59 -25.85 7.75
C ARG A 511 125.57 -27.10 8.64
N LEU A 512 125.30 -28.23 8.01
CA LEU A 512 125.47 -29.57 8.57
C LEU A 512 126.82 -30.16 8.12
N ASP A 513 127.36 -31.09 8.91
CA ASP A 513 128.57 -31.84 8.56
C ASP A 513 128.28 -32.84 7.42
N THR A 514 129.32 -33.27 6.70
CA THR A 514 129.19 -34.21 5.57
C THR A 514 128.58 -35.53 6.02
N ILE A 515 127.50 -35.96 5.36
CA ILE A 515 126.73 -37.15 5.71
C ILE A 515 127.61 -38.40 5.60
N THR A 516 127.86 -39.03 6.74
CA THR A 516 128.61 -40.30 6.87
C THR A 516 127.82 -41.26 7.75
N MET A 517 127.98 -42.58 7.55
CA MET A 517 127.30 -43.57 8.40
C MET A 517 127.98 -43.66 9.78
N ASP A 518 127.18 -43.68 10.85
CA ASP A 518 127.69 -43.80 12.21
C ASP A 518 128.25 -45.22 12.45
N PRO A 519 129.49 -45.38 12.93
CA PRO A 519 130.06 -46.68 13.26
C PRO A 519 129.29 -47.45 14.34
N GLU A 520 128.54 -46.76 15.23
CA GLU A 520 127.87 -47.37 16.38
C GLU A 520 126.38 -47.67 16.15
N ARG A 521 125.74 -47.09 15.12
CA ARG A 521 124.30 -47.28 14.82
C ARG A 521 124.00 -47.17 13.32
N PRO A 522 122.97 -47.87 12.80
CA PRO A 522 122.55 -47.80 11.40
C PRO A 522 121.79 -46.49 11.10
N CYS A 523 122.43 -45.36 11.30
CA CYS A 523 121.89 -44.02 11.01
C CYS A 523 123.03 -43.05 10.66
N HIS A 524 122.68 -41.94 10.03
CA HIS A 524 123.65 -40.91 9.68
C HIS A 524 124.23 -40.25 10.94
N LYS A 525 125.54 -40.04 10.92
CA LYS A 525 126.26 -39.38 12.02
C LYS A 525 125.73 -37.96 12.22
N PRO A 526 125.18 -37.63 13.41
CA PRO A 526 124.62 -36.31 13.67
C PRO A 526 125.69 -35.21 13.69
N SER A 527 125.31 -33.99 13.28
CA SER A 527 126.24 -32.84 13.18
C SER A 527 126.39 -32.11 14.52
N TRP A 528 126.74 -32.85 15.57
CA TRP A 528 126.77 -32.33 16.94
C TRP A 528 127.73 -31.14 17.13
N GLY A 529 128.85 -31.10 16.40
CA GLY A 529 129.81 -30.01 16.46
C GLY A 529 129.20 -28.67 16.07
N GLU A 530 128.44 -28.64 14.97
CA GLU A 530 127.72 -27.45 14.50
C GLU A 530 126.50 -27.15 15.37
N ALA A 531 125.80 -28.17 15.87
CA ALA A 531 124.69 -28.00 16.82
C ALA A 531 125.15 -27.32 18.12
N LEU A 532 126.32 -27.69 18.64
CA LEU A 532 126.90 -27.10 19.84
C LEU A 532 127.26 -25.62 19.61
N LYS A 533 127.75 -25.26 18.41
CA LYS A 533 127.99 -23.85 18.04
C LYS A 533 126.68 -23.05 18.02
N LEU A 534 125.61 -23.60 17.46
CA LEU A 534 124.28 -22.97 17.45
C LEU A 534 123.76 -22.74 18.88
N MET A 535 123.85 -23.73 19.76
CA MET A 535 123.42 -23.60 21.16
C MET A 535 124.30 -22.69 22.00
N SER A 536 125.59 -22.56 21.65
CA SER A 536 126.55 -21.74 22.40
C SER A 536 126.50 -20.25 22.00
N GLY A 537 125.84 -19.92 20.88
CA GLY A 537 125.60 -18.54 20.47
C GLY A 537 124.69 -17.79 21.46
N SER A 538 125.01 -16.51 21.74
CA SER A 538 124.17 -15.66 22.58
C SER A 538 122.80 -15.44 21.91
N GLY A 539 121.73 -15.94 22.52
CA GLY A 539 120.35 -15.65 22.09
C GLY A 539 119.57 -16.80 21.42
N PHE A 540 120.08 -18.04 21.38
CA PHE A 540 119.40 -19.18 20.75
C PHE A 540 117.92 -19.35 21.18
N MET A 541 117.60 -19.16 22.46
CA MET A 541 116.21 -19.21 22.96
C MET A 541 115.31 -18.10 22.40
N ALA A 542 115.83 -16.88 22.28
CA ALA A 542 115.08 -15.78 21.68
C ALA A 542 114.86 -16.04 20.19
N SER A 543 115.85 -16.63 19.50
CA SER A 543 115.74 -17.04 18.09
C SER A 543 114.71 -18.15 17.87
N LEU A 544 114.52 -19.06 18.83
CA LEU A 544 113.44 -20.07 18.80
C LEU A 544 112.06 -19.42 18.99
N GLN A 545 111.92 -18.52 19.97
CA GLN A 545 110.64 -17.85 20.28
C GLN A 545 110.20 -16.84 19.20
N GLN A 546 111.15 -16.13 18.60
CA GLN A 546 110.92 -15.12 17.55
C GLN A 546 111.21 -15.67 16.15
N PHE A 547 111.13 -16.98 15.97
CA PHE A 547 111.41 -17.59 14.68
C PHE A 547 110.43 -17.06 13.60
N PRO A 548 110.93 -16.50 12.48
CA PRO A 548 110.07 -16.00 11.41
C PRO A 548 109.39 -17.18 10.69
N LYS A 549 108.18 -17.52 11.13
CA LYS A 549 107.44 -18.71 10.64
C LYS A 549 107.15 -18.66 9.13
N ASP A 550 107.02 -17.46 8.56
CA ASP A 550 106.80 -17.24 7.12
C ASP A 550 108.08 -17.42 6.28
N SER A 551 109.27 -17.57 6.89
CA SER A 551 110.52 -17.82 6.17
C SER A 551 110.83 -19.31 5.97
N ILE A 552 109.99 -20.21 6.49
CA ILE A 552 110.10 -21.64 6.22
C ILE A 552 109.76 -21.85 4.74
N ASN A 553 110.67 -22.48 3.99
CA ASN A 553 110.41 -22.86 2.61
C ASN A 553 110.11 -24.37 2.50
N GLU A 554 109.60 -24.78 1.34
CA GLU A 554 109.20 -26.17 1.08
C GLU A 554 110.41 -27.13 1.16
N GLU A 555 111.57 -26.68 0.67
CA GLU A 555 112.84 -27.43 0.71
C GLU A 555 113.29 -27.73 2.15
N MET A 556 113.13 -26.80 3.09
CA MET A 556 113.48 -26.99 4.51
C MET A 556 112.62 -28.07 5.16
N VAL A 557 111.31 -28.09 4.86
CA VAL A 557 110.40 -29.10 5.40
C VAL A 557 110.70 -30.48 4.81
N GLU A 558 111.02 -30.54 3.51
CA GLU A 558 111.41 -31.79 2.84
C GLU A 558 112.70 -32.39 3.44
N LEU A 559 113.70 -31.55 3.76
CA LEU A 559 114.93 -31.97 4.43
C LEU A 559 114.71 -32.45 5.88
N LEU A 560 113.64 -32.00 6.55
CA LEU A 560 113.28 -32.42 7.90
C LEU A 560 112.54 -33.78 7.93
N GLN A 561 111.81 -34.12 6.86
CA GLN A 561 110.98 -35.33 6.80
C GLN A 561 111.72 -36.64 7.14
N PRO A 562 112.94 -36.92 6.63
CA PRO A 562 113.67 -38.13 6.98
C PRO A 562 113.94 -38.28 8.48
N TYR A 563 114.07 -37.17 9.22
CA TYR A 563 114.26 -37.22 10.67
C TYR A 563 112.94 -37.52 11.41
N PHE A 564 111.82 -36.97 10.93
CA PHE A 564 110.50 -37.18 11.52
C PHE A 564 109.93 -38.58 11.28
N GLN A 565 110.34 -39.26 10.21
CA GLN A 565 109.87 -40.61 9.88
C GLN A 565 110.53 -41.73 10.70
N MET A 566 111.54 -41.42 11.52
CA MET A 566 112.22 -42.41 12.36
C MET A 566 111.37 -42.77 13.59
N GLU A 567 111.25 -44.08 13.91
CA GLU A 567 110.38 -44.59 14.99
C GLU A 567 110.68 -44.00 16.38
N ASP A 568 111.93 -43.60 16.62
CA ASP A 568 112.36 -43.04 17.91
C ASP A 568 112.20 -41.51 18.01
N TYR A 569 111.78 -40.84 16.92
CA TYR A 569 111.53 -39.40 16.86
C TYR A 569 110.10 -39.05 17.32
N SER A 570 109.78 -39.41 18.56
CA SER A 570 108.50 -39.10 19.20
C SER A 570 108.70 -38.31 20.49
N PHE A 571 107.67 -37.53 20.86
CA PHE A 571 107.71 -36.74 22.09
C PHE A 571 107.92 -37.61 23.35
N GLU A 572 107.32 -38.81 23.38
CA GLU A 572 107.45 -39.74 24.50
C GLU A 572 108.87 -40.33 24.62
N CYS A 573 109.48 -40.70 23.49
CA CYS A 573 110.85 -41.20 23.44
C CYS A 573 111.84 -40.10 23.83
N ALA A 574 111.68 -38.88 23.32
CA ALA A 574 112.52 -37.74 23.69
C ALA A 574 112.41 -37.42 25.19
N LYS A 575 111.21 -37.44 25.76
CA LYS A 575 110.99 -37.18 27.19
C LYS A 575 111.65 -38.22 28.10
N LYS A 576 111.68 -39.50 27.69
CA LYS A 576 112.37 -40.58 28.42
C LYS A 576 113.89 -40.43 28.40
N VAL A 577 114.47 -40.00 27.28
CA VAL A 577 115.92 -39.88 27.11
C VAL A 577 116.46 -38.60 27.75
N CYS A 578 115.77 -37.47 27.55
CA CYS A 578 116.07 -36.22 28.21
C CYS A 578 114.81 -35.33 28.19
N GLY A 579 114.13 -35.24 29.34
CA GLY A 579 112.91 -34.43 29.48
C GLY A 579 113.05 -32.99 29.00
N ASN A 580 114.25 -32.43 29.10
CA ASN A 580 114.57 -31.04 28.74
C ASN A 580 114.61 -30.81 27.21
N VAL A 581 114.74 -31.84 26.37
CA VAL A 581 114.83 -31.71 24.90
C VAL A 581 113.52 -32.04 24.18
N ALA A 582 112.56 -32.65 24.87
CA ALA A 582 111.27 -33.05 24.28
C ALA A 582 110.49 -31.86 23.69
N GLY A 583 110.58 -30.68 24.29
CA GLY A 583 109.95 -29.46 23.77
C GLY A 583 110.50 -29.01 22.40
N LEU A 584 111.80 -29.20 22.16
CA LEU A 584 112.43 -28.85 20.87
C LEU A 584 111.94 -29.74 19.74
N LEU A 585 111.71 -31.04 20.01
CA LEU A 585 111.15 -31.98 19.03
C LEU A 585 109.73 -31.58 18.61
N SER A 586 108.87 -31.24 19.59
CA SER A 586 107.50 -30.78 19.32
C SER A 586 107.50 -29.47 18.53
N TRP A 587 108.43 -28.57 18.85
CA TRP A 587 108.61 -27.31 18.12
C TRP A 587 109.02 -27.53 16.66
N THR A 588 110.02 -28.37 16.38
CA THR A 588 110.47 -28.64 15.01
C THR A 588 109.37 -29.25 14.14
N SER A 589 108.54 -30.13 14.73
CA SER A 589 107.40 -30.74 14.05
C SER A 589 106.26 -29.72 13.80
N ALA A 590 105.93 -28.90 14.81
CA ALA A 590 104.90 -27.87 14.68
C ALA A 590 105.24 -26.79 13.62
N MET A 591 106.52 -26.43 13.48
CA MET A 591 106.96 -25.48 12.45
C MET A 591 106.76 -26.03 11.03
N ALA A 592 107.00 -27.32 10.82
CA ALA A 592 106.72 -27.98 9.54
C ALA A 592 105.21 -28.04 9.23
N THR A 593 104.36 -28.31 10.23
CA THR A 593 102.90 -28.32 10.07
C THR A 593 102.33 -26.93 9.79
N PHE A 594 102.86 -25.88 10.43
CA PHE A 594 102.46 -24.49 10.21
C PHE A 594 102.64 -24.05 8.75
N PHE A 595 103.78 -24.38 8.12
CA PHE A 595 104.04 -24.05 6.71
C PHE A 595 103.01 -24.69 5.77
N GLY A 596 102.67 -25.97 5.99
CA GLY A 596 101.68 -26.69 5.17
C GLY A 596 100.30 -26.02 5.18
N ILE A 597 99.87 -25.50 6.33
CA ILE A 597 98.57 -24.86 6.50
C ILE A 597 98.59 -23.41 5.98
N ASN A 598 99.66 -22.66 6.22
CA ASN A 598 99.76 -21.26 5.79
C ASN A 598 99.81 -21.13 4.25
N LYS A 599 100.36 -22.12 3.54
CA LYS A 599 100.34 -22.25 2.07
C LYS A 599 98.92 -22.22 1.50
N GLU A 600 97.93 -22.75 2.22
CA GLU A 600 96.54 -22.81 1.76
C GLU A 600 95.71 -21.55 2.12
N VAL A 601 96.06 -20.84 3.21
CA VAL A 601 95.22 -19.77 3.77
C VAL A 601 95.51 -18.38 3.17
N LEU A 602 96.76 -18.09 2.80
CA LEU A 602 97.16 -16.79 2.23
C LEU A 602 96.38 -16.38 0.96
N PRO A 603 96.20 -17.24 -0.06
CA PRO A 603 95.42 -16.89 -1.24
C PRO A 603 93.93 -16.65 -0.94
N LEU A 604 93.37 -17.31 0.08
CA LEU A 604 91.96 -17.17 0.46
C LEU A 604 91.66 -15.81 1.13
N LYS A 605 92.58 -15.30 1.95
CA LYS A 605 92.45 -13.96 2.57
C LYS A 605 92.46 -12.83 1.55
N ALA A 606 93.36 -12.90 0.56
CA ALA A 606 93.44 -11.89 -0.49
C ALA A 606 92.20 -11.87 -1.39
N ASN A 607 91.65 -13.06 -1.73
CA ASN A 607 90.46 -13.16 -2.56
C ASN A 607 89.22 -12.55 -1.87
N LEU A 608 89.07 -12.72 -0.55
CA LEU A 608 87.92 -12.22 0.19
C LEU A 608 87.83 -10.67 0.17
N ILE A 609 88.96 -9.98 0.31
CA ILE A 609 89.02 -8.50 0.25
C ILE A 609 88.64 -7.98 -1.15
N ILE A 610 89.08 -8.65 -2.21
CA ILE A 610 88.77 -8.26 -3.59
C ILE A 610 87.26 -8.42 -3.86
N GLN A 611 86.65 -9.50 -3.38
CA GLN A 611 85.22 -9.76 -3.59
C GLN A 611 84.32 -8.79 -2.81
N GLU A 612 84.72 -8.35 -1.60
CA GLU A 612 83.99 -7.32 -0.85
C GLU A 612 83.98 -5.95 -1.54
N GLY A 613 85.10 -5.55 -2.13
CA GLY A 613 85.18 -4.30 -2.91
C GLY A 613 84.29 -4.33 -4.16
N ARG A 614 84.27 -5.47 -4.87
CA ARG A 614 83.43 -5.66 -6.07
C ARG A 614 81.93 -5.66 -5.73
N LEU A 615 81.55 -6.29 -4.62
CA LEU A 615 80.15 -6.35 -4.16
C LEU A 615 79.59 -4.96 -3.84
N SER A 616 80.40 -4.08 -3.25
CA SER A 616 79.98 -2.70 -2.94
C SER A 616 79.68 -1.87 -4.20
N ILE A 617 80.47 -2.02 -5.26
CA ILE A 617 80.28 -1.29 -6.52
C ILE A 617 79.03 -1.81 -7.24
N ALA A 618 78.89 -3.13 -7.35
CA ALA A 618 77.75 -3.76 -8.03
C ALA A 618 76.40 -3.43 -7.35
N ASN A 619 76.36 -3.31 -6.02
CA ASN A 619 75.16 -2.90 -5.30
C ASN A 619 74.77 -1.43 -5.55
N SER A 620 75.75 -0.53 -5.74
CA SER A 620 75.47 0.87 -6.07
C SER A 620 74.88 1.01 -7.48
N GLU A 621 75.37 0.24 -8.44
CA GLU A 621 74.85 0.23 -9.81
C GLU A 621 73.42 -0.35 -9.86
N LEU A 622 73.16 -1.41 -9.10
CA LEU A 622 71.84 -2.01 -8.96
C LEU A 622 70.82 -1.04 -8.35
N ALA A 623 71.20 -0.28 -7.33
CA ALA A 623 70.32 0.72 -6.71
C ALA A 623 69.97 1.87 -7.68
N SER A 624 70.95 2.33 -8.47
CA SER A 624 70.70 3.36 -9.49
C SER A 624 69.76 2.87 -10.60
N ALA A 625 69.94 1.63 -11.07
CA ALA A 625 69.07 1.03 -12.09
C ALA A 625 67.64 0.81 -11.55
N GLN A 626 67.50 0.44 -10.28
CA GLN A 626 66.20 0.29 -9.62
C GLN A 626 65.43 1.62 -9.54
N SER A 627 66.08 2.72 -9.15
CA SER A 627 65.44 4.03 -9.04
C SER A 627 64.92 4.55 -10.38
N GLN A 628 65.66 4.34 -11.47
CA GLN A 628 65.24 4.74 -12.81
C GLN A 628 64.04 3.91 -13.30
N LEU A 629 63.97 2.64 -12.90
CA LEU A 629 62.86 1.76 -13.23
C LEU A 629 61.57 2.19 -12.52
N ASP A 630 61.67 2.57 -11.24
CA ASP A 630 60.53 3.01 -10.43
C ASP A 630 59.96 4.35 -10.93
N GLU A 631 60.83 5.28 -11.36
CA GLU A 631 60.41 6.55 -11.98
C GLU A 631 59.64 6.31 -13.30
N LYS A 632 60.18 5.44 -14.17
CA LYS A 632 59.51 5.10 -15.45
C LYS A 632 58.23 4.31 -15.24
N GLN A 633 58.15 3.50 -14.18
CA GLN A 633 56.91 2.82 -13.80
C GLN A 633 55.83 3.82 -13.36
N ALA A 634 56.17 4.81 -12.54
CA ALA A 634 55.21 5.83 -12.10
C ALA A 634 54.68 6.69 -13.25
N GLU A 635 55.51 7.01 -14.24
CA GLU A 635 55.08 7.69 -15.47
C GLU A 635 54.07 6.84 -16.26
N LEU A 636 54.35 5.54 -16.42
CA LEU A 636 53.44 4.58 -17.06
C LEU A 636 52.09 4.47 -16.34
N ASP A 637 52.10 4.34 -15.01
CA ASP A 637 50.88 4.22 -14.21
C ASP A 637 49.98 5.46 -14.33
N LYS A 638 50.58 6.66 -14.37
CA LYS A 638 49.85 7.92 -14.54
C LYS A 638 49.21 8.05 -15.92
N VAL A 639 49.91 7.59 -16.96
CA VAL A 639 49.42 7.57 -18.33
C VAL A 639 48.30 6.53 -18.48
N GLN A 640 48.45 5.35 -17.89
CA GLN A 640 47.43 4.30 -17.85
C GLN A 640 46.16 4.76 -17.11
N ALA A 641 46.28 5.43 -15.98
CA ALA A 641 45.11 5.95 -15.24
C ALA A 641 44.29 6.97 -16.05
N LYS A 642 44.95 7.81 -16.86
CA LYS A 642 44.27 8.74 -17.77
C LYS A 642 43.56 8.02 -18.93
N PHE A 643 44.18 6.98 -19.45
CA PHE A 643 43.59 6.12 -20.47
C PHE A 643 42.32 5.45 -19.93
N ASP A 644 42.41 4.80 -18.77
CA ASP A 644 41.30 4.08 -18.16
C ASP A 644 40.13 5.02 -17.83
N ALA A 645 40.41 6.24 -17.36
CA ALA A 645 39.38 7.24 -17.09
C ALA A 645 38.66 7.72 -18.36
N ALA A 646 39.39 8.02 -19.44
CA ALA A 646 38.80 8.46 -20.71
C ALA A 646 38.00 7.33 -21.39
N MET A 647 38.49 6.09 -21.30
CA MET A 647 37.76 4.92 -21.81
C MET A 647 36.49 4.64 -21.01
N LYS A 648 36.54 4.81 -19.69
CA LYS A 648 35.36 4.66 -18.84
C LYS A 648 34.29 5.71 -19.14
N GLU A 649 34.67 6.98 -19.26
CA GLU A 649 33.73 8.05 -19.61
C GLU A 649 33.08 7.82 -20.99
N LYS A 650 33.86 7.36 -21.98
CA LYS A 650 33.34 6.97 -23.30
C LYS A 650 32.36 5.80 -23.20
N GLN A 651 32.69 4.77 -22.41
CA GLN A 651 31.85 3.59 -22.24
C GLN A 651 30.56 3.92 -21.48
N ASP A 652 30.63 4.70 -20.39
CA ASP A 652 29.47 5.12 -19.61
C ASP A 652 28.48 5.91 -20.49
N LEU A 653 28.98 6.83 -21.34
CA LEU A 653 28.14 7.58 -22.29
C LEU A 653 27.53 6.69 -23.39
N LEU A 654 28.28 5.70 -23.89
CA LEU A 654 27.79 4.72 -24.87
C LEU A 654 26.66 3.87 -24.27
N ASP A 655 26.87 3.34 -23.07
CA ASP A 655 25.89 2.51 -22.38
C ASP A 655 24.61 3.31 -22.06
N ASP A 656 24.76 4.58 -21.68
CA ASP A 656 23.64 5.50 -21.42
C ASP A 656 22.83 5.85 -22.68
N ALA A 657 23.52 6.12 -23.79
CA ALA A 657 22.89 6.38 -25.08
C ALA A 657 22.20 5.13 -25.62
N GLU A 658 22.82 3.95 -25.49
CA GLU A 658 22.25 2.68 -25.91
C GLU A 658 21.05 2.27 -25.06
N MET A 659 21.10 2.45 -23.73
CA MET A 659 19.92 2.27 -22.88
C MET A 659 18.78 3.18 -23.31
N CYS A 660 19.07 4.46 -23.59
CA CYS A 660 18.05 5.42 -24.03
C CYS A 660 17.47 5.02 -25.40
N ARG A 661 18.31 4.59 -26.34
CA ARG A 661 17.90 4.07 -27.65
C ARG A 661 17.02 2.84 -27.52
N ASN A 662 17.41 1.87 -26.69
CA ASN A 662 16.64 0.65 -26.46
C ASN A 662 15.29 0.95 -25.79
N LYS A 663 15.26 1.85 -24.80
CA LYS A 663 14.01 2.34 -24.18
C LYS A 663 13.11 3.04 -25.20
N MET A 664 13.68 3.88 -26.07
CA MET A 664 12.92 4.57 -27.12
C MET A 664 12.35 3.57 -28.13
N VAL A 665 13.14 2.62 -28.63
CA VAL A 665 12.68 1.60 -29.58
C VAL A 665 11.56 0.76 -28.96
N ALA A 666 11.72 0.31 -27.72
CA ALA A 666 10.69 -0.45 -27.02
C ALA A 666 9.40 0.38 -26.81
N ALA A 667 9.52 1.64 -26.41
CA ALA A 667 8.38 2.50 -26.16
C ALA A 667 7.65 2.92 -27.46
N SER A 668 8.38 3.22 -28.54
CA SER A 668 7.81 3.49 -29.86
C SER A 668 7.12 2.25 -30.42
N ALA A 669 7.72 1.06 -30.32
CA ALA A 669 7.09 -0.19 -30.76
C ALA A 669 5.78 -0.48 -30.00
N LEU A 670 5.75 -0.15 -28.69
CA LEU A 670 4.54 -0.31 -27.87
C LEU A 670 3.45 0.72 -28.25
N ILE A 671 3.81 1.97 -28.52
CA ILE A 671 2.85 3.00 -28.99
C ILE A 671 2.31 2.63 -30.38
N ASP A 672 3.17 2.22 -31.29
CA ASP A 672 2.78 1.83 -32.65
C ASP A 672 1.87 0.59 -32.60
N GLY A 673 2.20 -0.40 -31.75
CA GLY A 673 1.36 -1.56 -31.50
C GLY A 673 0.00 -1.23 -30.88
N LEU A 674 -0.08 -0.16 -30.07
CA LEU A 674 -1.32 0.32 -29.44
C LEU A 674 -2.03 1.43 -30.24
N SER A 675 -1.53 1.78 -31.42
CA SER A 675 -2.10 2.85 -32.25
C SER A 675 -3.50 2.48 -32.76
N GLY A 676 -3.71 1.21 -33.13
CA GLY A 676 -5.03 0.68 -33.49
C GLY A 676 -6.00 0.73 -32.31
N GLU A 677 -5.54 0.35 -31.13
CA GLU A 677 -6.27 0.38 -29.87
C GLU A 677 -6.67 1.81 -29.50
N LYS A 678 -5.79 2.80 -29.70
CA LYS A 678 -6.09 4.22 -29.49
C LYS A 678 -7.26 4.66 -30.36
N VAL A 679 -7.25 4.33 -31.66
CA VAL A 679 -8.35 4.67 -32.58
C VAL A 679 -9.64 3.97 -32.14
N ARG A 680 -9.54 2.67 -31.82
CA ARG A 680 -10.68 1.87 -31.36
C ARG A 680 -11.30 2.43 -30.07
N TRP A 681 -10.50 2.73 -29.06
CA TRP A 681 -10.98 3.27 -27.78
C TRP A 681 -11.54 4.68 -27.94
N THR A 682 -10.97 5.49 -28.84
CA THR A 682 -11.51 6.82 -29.17
C THR A 682 -12.90 6.70 -29.79
N GLU A 683 -13.09 5.76 -30.73
CA GLU A 683 -14.38 5.51 -31.35
C GLU A 683 -15.38 4.92 -30.35
N GLN A 684 -14.96 3.96 -29.52
CA GLN A 684 -15.79 3.39 -28.46
C GLN A 684 -16.23 4.45 -27.43
N SER A 685 -15.34 5.35 -27.02
CA SER A 685 -15.68 6.46 -26.12
C SER A 685 -16.74 7.39 -26.74
N LYS A 686 -16.64 7.70 -28.05
CA LYS A 686 -17.69 8.43 -28.78
C LYS A 686 -19.01 7.66 -28.85
N GLN A 687 -18.95 6.35 -29.10
CA GLN A 687 -20.13 5.48 -29.12
C GLN A 687 -20.82 5.45 -27.75
N PHE A 688 -20.07 5.31 -26.65
CA PHE A 688 -20.63 5.34 -25.31
C PHE A 688 -21.28 6.68 -24.99
N LYS A 689 -20.66 7.81 -25.35
CA LYS A 689 -21.28 9.14 -25.24
C LYS A 689 -22.58 9.25 -26.04
N SER A 690 -22.58 8.74 -27.27
CA SER A 690 -23.78 8.69 -28.12
C SER A 690 -24.87 7.80 -27.52
N GLN A 691 -24.50 6.65 -26.94
CA GLN A 691 -25.44 5.75 -26.26
C GLN A 691 -26.04 6.39 -25.00
N ILE A 692 -25.23 7.07 -24.17
CA ILE A 692 -25.72 7.83 -23.01
C ILE A 692 -26.73 8.89 -23.46
N ASN A 693 -26.41 9.64 -24.52
CA ASN A 693 -27.31 10.67 -25.06
C ASN A 693 -28.56 10.11 -25.76
N ARG A 694 -28.58 8.83 -26.16
CA ARG A 694 -29.77 8.16 -26.71
C ARG A 694 -30.64 7.56 -25.61
N GLN A 695 -30.06 7.25 -24.46
CA GLN A 695 -30.77 6.72 -23.31
C GLN A 695 -31.43 7.82 -22.48
N GLY A 696 -30.75 8.96 -22.31
CA GLY A 696 -31.33 10.20 -21.81
C GLY A 696 -32.23 10.84 -22.85
#